data_AF-A0A5C3P942-F1
#
_entry.id   AF-A0A5C3P942-F1
#
_cell.length_a   1.000
_cell.length_b   1.000
_cell.length_c   1.000
_cell.angle_alpha   90.00
_cell.angle_beta   90.00
_cell.angle_gamma   90.00
#
_symmetry.space_group_name_H-M   'P 1'
#
loop_
_entity.id
_entity.type
_entity.pdbx_description
1 polymer ?
#
loop_
_entity_poly.entity_id
_entity_poly.type
_entity_poly.pdbx_seq_one_letter_code
_entity_poly.pdbx_strand_id
1 'polypeptide(L)'
;MEQVEENDGSSGVGYKVVMTASRTASAGQTNHAYLALYQTDVAPDAREAPKWSAMEVFIECEPTSTEDDPFDESAKDFRPSSERRKGDLAQIMAHASLIFDKQHRTHLYTVVLFGEMARILRWDRSGVIATKKFNYRQEPVLLSRFFCGICRMSAAERGHDTTVEEVPRDSADYALMRERGETPRTYGTSGIELGQHARLLFFKSFEDGETCYRIRTSGGRFFLVGAPRYISSTLAGRGTRGYVAIDSSDPTGAFVYLKDAWRIDGIEREGSILQDLNEKNVDGVPTLVYDGDVEGQVTDSQDVWKDQHPCQRDQSPLKTHRHYRLVVQEVGLSMSHFRNAKELVTLVTMCIIAHRNAYNVGVTHRDVSSGNVLIHIKETIVEGKLVQTRVGLLIDWELSKRNDTSASLRLLDRVGTWQFMSVYTLNHPSAAISIPDEIEAFFHVLLYYAIRFLRHNCDSVGPFMLSYFDDFTRGDGGVYCGRTKAAAMELGKIRLANRQDLTFHLPPDAVVADDLADGPDAASSSASQHPAADPKTTHPLNLVLDALLDLFRARYALLSDLKTAVEDPPPTTQRAVPSADKLDLWWSDEGVDAMPAAARKKVASSEDEVKAMKLASHDAIKDMLRPYFKHFVWPEEDKIDDQLRKGWDPNKEDRSAPARDSVPIPTAVSQGAQRQRRSTRLQSQSPLVPTANGSSSTKRSMTEEGAEEMPVPKRRRGKSHKGERDGSLLTP
;
A
#
# COMPACT_ATOMS: atom_id res chain seq x y z
N MET A 1 32.94 3.70 -24.32
CA MET A 1 33.36 2.49 -23.59
C MET A 1 33.13 1.33 -24.55
N GLU A 2 34.19 0.82 -25.16
CA GLU A 2 34.11 -0.44 -25.90
C GLU A 2 34.37 -1.61 -24.94
N GLN A 3 34.25 -2.85 -25.41
CA GLN A 3 34.17 -4.06 -24.59
C GLN A 3 35.29 -4.18 -23.54
N VAL A 4 34.92 -4.49 -22.30
CA VAL A 4 35.85 -4.96 -21.26
C VAL A 4 35.79 -6.48 -21.23
N GLU A 5 36.56 -7.11 -22.12
CA GLU A 5 36.79 -8.55 -22.09
C GLU A 5 38.08 -8.85 -21.30
N GLU A 6 37.95 -8.99 -19.98
CA GLU A 6 39.00 -9.62 -19.16
C GLU A 6 39.01 -11.13 -19.42
N ASN A 7 39.71 -11.52 -20.48
CA ASN A 7 39.86 -12.91 -20.93
C ASN A 7 40.88 -13.68 -20.06
N ASP A 8 40.58 -13.84 -18.78
CA ASP A 8 41.41 -14.57 -17.80
C ASP A 8 40.78 -15.91 -17.39
N GLY A 9 41.04 -16.94 -18.21
CA GLY A 9 41.11 -18.37 -17.85
C GLY A 9 39.87 -19.07 -17.29
N SER A 10 38.83 -18.33 -16.94
CA SER A 10 37.63 -18.75 -16.23
C SER A 10 36.39 -18.35 -17.01
N SER A 11 35.28 -19.07 -16.81
CA SER A 11 34.00 -18.77 -17.45
C SER A 11 33.30 -17.58 -16.78
N GLY A 12 33.96 -16.41 -16.79
CA GLY A 12 33.44 -15.17 -16.25
C GLY A 12 32.27 -14.63 -17.08
N VAL A 13 31.23 -14.13 -16.41
CA VAL A 13 30.10 -13.49 -17.11
C VAL A 13 30.53 -12.11 -17.60
N GLY A 14 30.57 -11.93 -18.92
CA GLY A 14 30.85 -10.63 -19.54
C GLY A 14 29.68 -9.65 -19.36
N TYR A 15 29.98 -8.35 -19.38
CA TYR A 15 28.98 -7.28 -19.34
C TYR A 15 29.20 -6.29 -20.49
N LYS A 16 28.12 -5.72 -21.03
CA LYS A 16 28.16 -4.61 -21.99
C LYS A 16 27.12 -3.55 -21.67
N VAL A 17 27.47 -2.30 -21.96
CA VAL A 17 26.53 -1.17 -21.91
C VAL A 17 25.86 -1.06 -23.27
N VAL A 18 24.52 -1.05 -23.29
CA VAL A 18 23.72 -0.93 -24.52
C VAL A 18 22.89 0.35 -24.47
N MET A 19 22.87 1.07 -25.58
CA MET A 19 21.92 2.14 -25.84
C MET A 19 20.76 1.57 -26.67
N THR A 20 19.53 1.66 -26.15
CA THR A 20 18.30 1.15 -26.79
C THR A 20 17.35 2.29 -27.10
N ALA A 21 16.58 2.20 -28.20
CA ALA A 21 15.70 3.27 -28.63
C ALA A 21 14.24 3.03 -28.19
N SER A 22 13.57 4.06 -27.66
CA SER A 22 12.12 4.02 -27.50
C SER A 22 11.44 3.93 -28.87
N ARG A 23 10.66 2.87 -29.10
CA ARG A 23 10.00 2.60 -30.40
C ARG A 23 8.61 3.25 -30.52
N THR A 24 8.18 3.99 -29.51
CA THR A 24 6.85 4.61 -29.41
C THR A 24 6.96 6.11 -29.16
N ALA A 25 7.17 6.88 -30.24
CA ALA A 25 6.97 8.31 -30.26
C ALA A 25 5.97 8.65 -31.39
N SER A 26 4.77 9.10 -31.02
CA SER A 26 3.92 9.83 -31.95
C SER A 26 4.60 11.16 -32.29
N ALA A 27 4.42 11.65 -33.52
CA ALA A 27 5.16 12.79 -34.03
C ALA A 27 5.05 14.04 -33.13
N GLY A 28 6.14 14.38 -32.43
CA GLY A 28 6.21 15.50 -31.49
C GLY A 28 7.05 15.25 -30.23
N GLN A 29 7.28 13.99 -29.83
CA GLN A 29 8.19 13.66 -28.71
C GLN A 29 9.61 13.34 -29.20
N THR A 30 10.60 13.71 -28.40
CA THR A 30 12.02 13.39 -28.60
C THR A 30 12.28 11.89 -28.44
N ASN A 31 13.18 11.34 -29.26
CA ASN A 31 13.64 9.96 -29.14
C ASN A 31 14.53 9.81 -27.89
N HIS A 32 13.93 9.54 -26.73
CA HIS A 32 14.70 9.12 -25.56
C HIS A 32 15.35 7.74 -25.84
N ALA A 33 16.66 7.68 -25.63
CA ALA A 33 17.46 6.49 -25.79
C ALA A 33 17.95 6.03 -24.40
N TYR A 34 17.55 4.82 -24.01
CA TYR A 34 17.86 4.27 -22.69
C TYR A 34 19.23 3.62 -22.71
N LEU A 35 20.12 4.08 -21.83
CA LEU A 35 21.45 3.52 -21.63
C LEU A 35 21.42 2.61 -20.39
N ALA A 36 21.87 1.37 -20.51
CA ALA A 36 21.92 0.44 -19.38
C ALA A 36 23.05 -0.59 -19.51
N LEU A 37 23.55 -1.06 -18.37
CA LEU A 37 24.45 -2.20 -18.24
C LEU A 37 23.64 -3.50 -18.22
N TYR A 38 24.09 -4.48 -18.99
CA TYR A 38 23.52 -5.83 -19.08
C TYR A 38 24.64 -6.88 -19.01
N GLN A 39 24.31 -8.09 -18.60
CA GLN A 39 25.14 -9.28 -18.91
C GLN A 39 25.11 -9.53 -20.43
N THR A 40 26.26 -9.88 -21.02
CA THR A 40 26.51 -9.80 -22.47
C THR A 40 25.62 -10.72 -23.31
N ASP A 41 25.18 -11.83 -22.73
CA ASP A 41 24.34 -12.90 -23.28
C ASP A 41 22.86 -12.53 -23.39
N VAL A 42 22.28 -11.93 -22.35
CA VAL A 42 20.86 -11.53 -22.28
C VAL A 42 20.58 -10.12 -22.83
N ALA A 43 21.63 -9.30 -22.96
CA ALA A 43 21.56 -7.92 -23.41
C ALA A 43 20.83 -7.73 -24.75
N PRO A 44 20.06 -6.64 -24.92
CA PRO A 44 19.45 -6.29 -26.20
C PRO A 44 20.46 -5.85 -27.25
N ASP A 45 20.05 -5.95 -28.52
CA ASP A 45 20.68 -5.19 -29.61
C ASP A 45 20.24 -3.71 -29.55
N ALA A 46 21.08 -2.80 -30.04
CA ALA A 46 20.82 -1.35 -29.99
C ALA A 46 19.58 -0.87 -30.80
N ARG A 47 18.93 -1.77 -31.55
CA ARG A 47 17.68 -1.53 -32.29
C ARG A 47 16.45 -2.15 -31.62
N GLU A 48 16.63 -2.93 -30.56
CA GLU A 48 15.56 -3.50 -29.75
C GLU A 48 15.06 -2.49 -28.71
N ALA A 49 13.93 -2.82 -28.08
CA ALA A 49 13.47 -2.12 -26.90
C ALA A 49 14.31 -2.51 -25.66
N PRO A 50 14.40 -1.66 -24.62
CA PRO A 50 15.04 -2.00 -23.35
C PRO A 50 14.48 -3.29 -22.73
N LYS A 51 15.37 -4.24 -22.40
CA LYS A 51 15.02 -5.51 -21.71
C LYS A 51 15.03 -5.29 -20.20
N TRP A 52 13.98 -4.67 -19.67
CA TRP A 52 13.87 -4.29 -18.24
C TRP A 52 14.07 -5.43 -17.24
N SER A 53 13.76 -6.68 -17.62
CA SER A 53 14.01 -7.88 -16.81
C SER A 53 15.50 -8.30 -16.72
N ALA A 54 16.38 -7.73 -17.55
CA ALA A 54 17.80 -8.09 -17.64
C ALA A 54 18.77 -6.91 -17.36
N MET A 55 18.26 -5.73 -17.01
CA MET A 55 19.08 -4.56 -16.66
C MET A 55 19.76 -4.75 -15.30
N GLU A 56 21.08 -4.60 -15.24
CA GLU A 56 21.85 -4.62 -13.98
C GLU A 56 22.05 -3.23 -13.39
N VAL A 57 22.30 -2.23 -14.24
CA VAL A 57 22.40 -0.81 -13.87
C VAL A 57 21.76 0.04 -14.96
N PHE A 58 20.73 0.79 -14.61
CA PHE A 58 20.15 1.80 -15.50
C PHE A 58 20.94 3.12 -15.42
N ILE A 59 21.15 3.78 -16.56
CA ILE A 59 21.97 4.99 -16.69
C ILE A 59 21.11 6.09 -17.35
N GLU A 60 20.57 7.00 -16.54
CA GLU A 60 19.86 8.19 -17.04
C GLU A 60 20.88 9.21 -17.55
N CYS A 61 20.57 9.88 -18.67
CA CYS A 61 21.49 10.77 -19.38
C CYS A 61 20.80 12.06 -19.83
N GLU A 62 21.00 13.15 -19.09
CA GLU A 62 20.54 14.49 -19.43
C GLU A 62 21.74 15.37 -19.84
N PRO A 63 22.20 15.30 -21.11
CA PRO A 63 23.49 15.85 -21.52
C PRO A 63 23.55 17.39 -21.55
N THR A 64 22.44 18.09 -21.31
CA THR A 64 22.26 19.51 -21.64
C THR A 64 22.60 20.51 -20.54
N SER A 65 22.33 20.23 -19.25
CA SER A 65 22.59 21.19 -18.18
C SER A 65 23.04 20.53 -16.88
N THR A 66 23.78 21.28 -16.06
CA THR A 66 24.01 20.94 -14.64
C THR A 66 22.85 21.36 -13.73
N GLU A 67 21.84 22.01 -14.30
CA GLU A 67 20.55 22.29 -13.65
C GLU A 67 19.66 21.05 -13.58
N ASP A 68 19.89 20.06 -14.47
CA ASP A 68 19.20 18.77 -14.61
C ASP A 68 19.64 17.75 -13.52
N ASP A 69 20.01 18.26 -12.34
CA ASP A 69 20.45 17.51 -11.17
C ASP A 69 19.21 17.15 -10.31
N PRO A 70 18.76 15.88 -10.26
CA PRO A 70 17.48 15.51 -9.64
C PRO A 70 17.44 15.69 -8.10
N PHE A 71 18.57 16.07 -7.48
CA PHE A 71 18.68 16.36 -6.04
C PHE A 71 19.19 17.79 -5.81
N ASP A 72 18.82 18.35 -4.66
CA ASP A 72 19.30 19.67 -4.23
C ASP A 72 20.17 19.54 -2.97
N GLU A 73 21.48 19.64 -3.13
CA GLU A 73 22.46 19.55 -2.02
C GLU A 73 22.38 20.74 -1.04
N SER A 74 21.62 21.79 -1.36
CA SER A 74 21.32 22.89 -0.44
C SER A 74 19.99 22.69 0.32
N ALA A 75 19.12 21.79 -0.15
CA ALA A 75 17.88 21.45 0.53
C ALA A 75 18.14 20.48 1.69
N LYS A 76 17.56 20.79 2.85
CA LYS A 76 17.71 20.02 4.10
C LYS A 76 17.47 18.51 3.94
N ASP A 77 16.51 18.16 3.08
CA ASP A 77 16.05 16.80 2.85
C ASP A 77 16.43 16.29 1.43
N PHE A 78 17.39 16.93 0.76
CA PHE A 78 17.87 16.68 -0.63
C PHE A 78 16.82 16.78 -1.76
N ARG A 79 15.55 17.08 -1.43
CA ARG A 79 14.43 17.12 -2.37
C ARG A 79 14.60 18.18 -3.46
N PRO A 80 14.21 17.90 -4.72
CA PRO A 80 14.28 18.85 -5.82
C PRO A 80 13.42 20.10 -5.58
N SER A 81 14.04 21.26 -5.71
CA SER A 81 13.45 22.58 -5.47
C SER A 81 12.70 23.17 -6.68
N SER A 82 13.03 22.75 -7.90
CA SER A 82 12.39 23.21 -9.15
C SER A 82 11.55 22.13 -9.83
N GLU A 83 10.55 22.55 -10.63
CA GLU A 83 9.66 21.61 -11.33
C GLU A 83 10.38 20.70 -12.34
N ARG A 84 11.46 21.18 -13.00
CA ARG A 84 12.28 20.33 -13.87
C ARG A 84 12.83 19.14 -13.09
N ARG A 85 13.58 19.42 -12.00
CA ARG A 85 14.22 18.39 -11.17
C ARG A 85 13.23 17.42 -10.52
N LYS A 86 12.00 17.87 -10.24
CA LYS A 86 10.90 16.97 -9.82
C LYS A 86 10.50 16.01 -10.94
N GLY A 87 10.39 16.50 -12.18
CA GLY A 87 10.17 15.68 -13.37
C GLY A 87 11.30 14.68 -13.60
N ASP A 88 12.55 15.15 -13.60
CA ASP A 88 13.75 14.32 -13.81
C ASP A 88 13.81 13.19 -12.76
N LEU A 89 13.63 13.53 -11.47
CA LEU A 89 13.58 12.55 -10.38
C LEU A 89 12.39 11.58 -10.53
N ALA A 90 11.21 12.05 -10.94
CA ALA A 90 10.04 11.20 -11.14
C ALA A 90 10.23 10.22 -12.31
N GLN A 91 10.92 10.62 -13.39
CA GLN A 91 11.29 9.74 -14.50
C GLN A 91 12.25 8.64 -14.05
N ILE A 92 13.33 9.00 -13.34
CA ILE A 92 14.30 8.02 -12.80
C ILE A 92 13.60 7.07 -11.82
N MET A 93 12.70 7.57 -10.97
CA MET A 93 11.87 6.75 -10.08
C MET A 93 10.97 5.78 -10.84
N ALA A 94 10.34 6.20 -11.93
CA ALA A 94 9.49 5.33 -12.76
C ALA A 94 10.32 4.21 -13.43
N HIS A 95 11.52 4.53 -13.93
CA HIS A 95 12.46 3.54 -14.47
C HIS A 95 12.92 2.53 -13.39
N ALA A 96 13.22 3.00 -12.18
CA ALA A 96 13.56 2.13 -11.06
C ALA A 96 12.37 1.24 -10.62
N SER A 97 11.15 1.78 -10.55
CA SER A 97 9.93 0.99 -10.24
C SER A 97 9.74 -0.15 -11.25
N LEU A 98 9.87 0.14 -12.54
CA LEU A 98 9.71 -0.87 -13.60
C LEU A 98 10.74 -2.01 -13.50
N ILE A 99 11.96 -1.73 -13.03
CA ILE A 99 12.97 -2.75 -12.74
C ILE A 99 12.57 -3.58 -11.51
N PHE A 100 12.12 -2.97 -10.41
CA PHE A 100 11.60 -3.69 -9.23
C PHE A 100 10.34 -4.53 -9.53
N ASP A 101 9.51 -4.11 -10.49
CA ASP A 101 8.33 -4.84 -10.95
C ASP A 101 8.68 -6.05 -11.82
N LYS A 102 9.76 -5.96 -12.61
CA LYS A 102 10.20 -7.01 -13.55
C LYS A 102 11.35 -7.88 -13.05
N GLN A 103 11.97 -7.59 -11.91
CA GLN A 103 13.07 -8.36 -11.32
C GLN A 103 12.91 -8.52 -9.80
N HIS A 104 13.25 -9.69 -9.26
CA HIS A 104 13.33 -9.93 -7.81
C HIS A 104 14.59 -9.28 -7.23
N ARG A 105 14.48 -8.00 -6.84
CA ARG A 105 15.59 -7.18 -6.34
C ARG A 105 15.46 -6.84 -4.86
N THR A 106 16.56 -6.94 -4.12
CA THR A 106 16.73 -6.38 -2.77
C THR A 106 17.07 -4.89 -2.84
N HIS A 107 17.95 -4.53 -3.78
CA HIS A 107 18.35 -3.17 -4.09
C HIS A 107 18.70 -3.01 -5.58
N LEU A 108 18.75 -1.77 -6.03
CA LEU A 108 19.11 -1.38 -7.40
C LEU A 108 20.13 -0.25 -7.37
N TYR A 109 21.13 -0.32 -8.23
CA TYR A 109 22.02 0.81 -8.51
C TYR A 109 21.59 1.49 -9.81
N THR A 110 21.57 2.82 -9.82
CA THR A 110 21.44 3.61 -11.06
C THR A 110 22.51 4.69 -11.12
N VAL A 111 22.86 5.10 -12.34
CA VAL A 111 23.77 6.23 -12.57
C VAL A 111 22.98 7.34 -13.24
N VAL A 112 23.24 8.58 -12.86
CA VAL A 112 22.63 9.77 -13.50
C VAL A 112 23.78 10.65 -14.01
N LEU A 113 23.82 10.89 -15.31
CA LEU A 113 24.79 11.76 -15.97
C LEU A 113 24.09 13.04 -16.42
N PHE A 114 24.54 14.20 -15.93
CA PHE A 114 23.91 15.50 -16.18
C PHE A 114 24.97 16.57 -16.50
N GLY A 115 25.01 17.03 -17.75
CA GLY A 115 26.11 17.84 -18.29
C GLY A 115 27.48 17.13 -18.15
N GLU A 116 28.41 17.71 -17.38
CA GLU A 116 29.70 17.09 -17.02
C GLU A 116 29.69 16.38 -15.65
N MET A 117 28.57 16.39 -14.94
CA MET A 117 28.43 15.87 -13.59
C MET A 117 27.78 14.48 -13.58
N ALA A 118 28.08 13.70 -12.55
CA ALA A 118 27.48 12.39 -12.32
C ALA A 118 27.06 12.22 -10.86
N ARG A 119 26.05 11.39 -10.64
CA ARG A 119 25.73 10.76 -9.36
C ARG A 119 25.57 9.25 -9.54
N ILE A 120 25.90 8.50 -8.50
CA ILE A 120 25.54 7.09 -8.35
C ILE A 120 24.46 7.03 -7.27
N LEU A 121 23.37 6.32 -7.55
CA LEU A 121 22.24 6.13 -6.65
C LEU A 121 22.16 4.66 -6.24
N ARG A 122 21.74 4.41 -4.99
CA ARG A 122 21.29 3.09 -4.52
C ARG A 122 19.86 3.22 -4.01
N TRP A 123 18.97 2.42 -4.58
CA TRP A 123 17.57 2.28 -4.19
C TRP A 123 17.41 0.98 -3.41
N ASP A 124 16.76 1.02 -2.25
CA ASP A 124 16.24 -0.16 -1.57
C ASP A 124 14.84 0.13 -0.99
N ARG A 125 14.22 -0.86 -0.35
CA ARG A 125 12.87 -0.72 0.18
C ARG A 125 12.74 0.28 1.35
N SER A 126 13.84 0.82 1.87
CA SER A 126 13.83 1.89 2.87
C SER A 126 13.88 3.28 2.23
N GLY A 127 14.47 3.43 1.04
CA GLY A 127 14.56 4.71 0.35
C GLY A 127 15.61 4.74 -0.76
N VAL A 128 16.18 5.93 -0.98
CA VAL A 128 17.26 6.16 -1.95
C VAL A 128 18.41 6.90 -1.28
N ILE A 129 19.63 6.46 -1.59
CA ILE A 129 20.89 7.15 -1.29
C ILE A 129 21.46 7.64 -2.62
N ALA A 130 21.98 8.86 -2.67
CA ALA A 130 22.78 9.36 -3.78
C ALA A 130 24.17 9.74 -3.30
N THR A 131 25.19 9.56 -4.14
CA THR A 131 26.49 10.21 -3.92
C THR A 131 26.34 11.73 -4.00
N LYS A 132 27.29 12.46 -3.39
CA LYS A 132 27.59 13.82 -3.84
C LYS A 132 27.89 13.81 -5.34
N LYS A 133 27.59 14.90 -6.05
CA LYS A 133 27.94 14.99 -7.46
C LYS A 133 29.44 15.17 -7.66
N PHE A 134 29.98 14.55 -8.69
CA PHE A 134 31.38 14.65 -9.09
C PHE A 134 31.46 14.89 -10.61
N ASN A 135 32.51 15.55 -11.09
CA ASN A 135 32.69 15.78 -12.53
C ASN A 135 33.30 14.52 -13.16
N TYR A 136 32.54 13.78 -13.97
CA TYR A 136 32.99 12.49 -14.50
C TYR A 136 34.05 12.62 -15.62
N ARG A 137 34.29 13.84 -16.13
CA ARG A 137 35.35 14.12 -17.11
C ARG A 137 36.68 14.44 -16.43
N GLN A 138 36.64 15.04 -15.24
CA GLN A 138 37.81 15.33 -14.40
C GLN A 138 38.18 14.12 -13.52
N GLU A 139 37.19 13.37 -13.04
CA GLU A 139 37.37 12.18 -12.18
C GLU A 139 36.78 10.89 -12.79
N PRO A 140 37.12 10.51 -14.05
CA PRO A 140 36.53 9.34 -14.71
C PRO A 140 36.79 8.03 -13.96
N VAL A 141 37.86 7.98 -13.16
CA VAL A 141 38.23 6.86 -12.28
C VAL A 141 37.10 6.48 -11.31
N LEU A 142 36.22 7.41 -10.93
CA LEU A 142 35.09 7.13 -10.04
C LEU A 142 34.02 6.26 -10.73
N LEU A 143 33.62 6.58 -11.96
CA LEU A 143 32.73 5.72 -12.76
C LEU A 143 33.42 4.40 -13.13
N SER A 144 34.69 4.44 -13.54
CA SER A 144 35.44 3.21 -13.86
C SER A 144 35.53 2.26 -12.68
N ARG A 145 35.77 2.77 -11.46
CA ARG A 145 35.78 1.98 -10.22
C ARG A 145 34.39 1.42 -9.90
N PHE A 146 33.33 2.20 -10.07
CA PHE A 146 31.96 1.75 -9.84
C PHE A 146 31.58 0.60 -10.78
N PHE A 147 31.72 0.78 -12.11
CA PHE A 147 31.36 -0.26 -13.07
C PHE A 147 32.25 -1.51 -12.93
N CYS A 148 33.56 -1.34 -12.71
CA CYS A 148 34.47 -2.46 -12.43
C CYS A 148 34.08 -3.22 -11.14
N GLY A 149 33.61 -2.51 -10.11
CA GLY A 149 33.03 -3.12 -8.91
C GLY A 149 31.77 -3.93 -9.22
N ILE A 150 30.77 -3.31 -9.87
CA ILE A 150 29.51 -3.96 -10.24
C ILE A 150 29.74 -5.23 -11.07
N CYS A 151 30.62 -5.20 -12.08
CA CYS A 151 30.89 -6.37 -12.92
C CYS A 151 31.59 -7.53 -12.18
N ARG A 152 32.20 -7.26 -11.01
CA ARG A 152 32.91 -8.25 -10.17
C ARG A 152 32.13 -8.66 -8.92
N MET A 153 31.04 -7.97 -8.59
CA MET A 153 30.11 -8.33 -7.53
C MET A 153 29.29 -9.58 -7.88
N SER A 154 28.99 -10.42 -6.90
CA SER A 154 28.00 -11.49 -7.01
C SER A 154 26.59 -10.95 -7.29
N ALA A 155 25.67 -11.81 -7.73
CA ALA A 155 24.29 -11.41 -7.99
C ALA A 155 23.61 -10.78 -6.76
N ALA A 156 23.88 -11.31 -5.56
CA ALA A 156 23.37 -10.77 -4.29
C ALA A 156 23.94 -9.36 -3.98
N GLU A 157 25.24 -9.15 -4.16
CA GLU A 157 25.87 -7.84 -3.94
C GLU A 157 25.40 -6.79 -4.96
N ARG A 158 25.17 -7.19 -6.22
CA ARG A 158 24.53 -6.32 -7.22
C ARG A 158 23.09 -5.97 -6.84
N GLY A 159 22.40 -6.86 -6.12
CA GLY A 159 21.08 -6.63 -5.51
C GLY A 159 19.95 -7.53 -6.01
N HIS A 160 20.26 -8.67 -6.62
CA HIS A 160 19.28 -9.72 -6.95
C HIS A 160 18.98 -10.61 -5.74
N ASP A 161 17.73 -11.05 -5.61
CA ASP A 161 17.32 -12.04 -4.62
C ASP A 161 17.72 -13.46 -5.07
N THR A 162 18.84 -13.95 -4.55
CA THR A 162 19.38 -15.31 -4.80
C THR A 162 18.60 -16.45 -4.11
N THR A 163 17.41 -16.17 -3.60
CA THR A 163 16.42 -17.19 -3.19
C THR A 163 15.31 -17.40 -4.22
N VAL A 164 15.35 -16.67 -5.35
CA VAL A 164 14.47 -16.83 -6.50
C VAL A 164 15.29 -17.26 -7.71
N GLU A 165 14.86 -18.33 -8.37
CA GLU A 165 15.52 -18.94 -9.53
C GLU A 165 14.55 -18.96 -10.71
N GLU A 166 14.99 -18.62 -11.93
CA GLU A 166 14.18 -18.85 -13.14
C GLU A 166 14.05 -20.36 -13.41
N VAL A 167 12.86 -20.81 -13.82
CA VAL A 167 12.55 -22.21 -14.13
C VAL A 167 12.68 -22.46 -15.63
N PRO A 168 13.70 -23.22 -16.10
CA PRO A 168 13.91 -23.46 -17.52
C PRO A 168 12.76 -24.25 -18.16
N ARG A 169 12.40 -23.94 -19.42
CA ARG A 169 11.25 -24.54 -20.13
C ARG A 169 11.41 -26.04 -20.45
N ASP A 170 12.63 -26.56 -20.34
CA ASP A 170 13.03 -27.95 -20.50
C ASP A 170 13.21 -28.68 -19.16
N SER A 171 12.99 -28.00 -18.03
CA SER A 171 13.10 -28.58 -16.68
C SER A 171 11.88 -29.41 -16.27
N ALA A 172 12.09 -30.35 -15.35
CA ALA A 172 11.02 -31.11 -14.72
C ALA A 172 10.05 -30.22 -13.91
N ASP A 173 10.55 -29.13 -13.32
CA ASP A 173 9.72 -28.14 -12.63
C ASP A 173 8.75 -27.46 -13.60
N TYR A 174 9.19 -27.04 -14.79
CA TYR A 174 8.30 -26.48 -15.83
C TYR A 174 7.30 -27.51 -16.38
N ALA A 175 7.74 -28.76 -16.56
CA ALA A 175 6.85 -29.85 -16.98
C ALA A 175 5.73 -30.08 -15.95
N LEU A 176 6.05 -30.10 -14.66
CA LEU A 176 5.08 -30.18 -13.56
C LEU A 176 4.14 -28.97 -13.54
N MET A 177 4.65 -27.74 -13.70
CA MET A 177 3.80 -26.54 -13.79
C MET A 177 2.79 -26.64 -14.93
N ARG A 178 3.23 -27.09 -16.11
CA ARG A 178 2.38 -27.29 -17.28
C ARG A 178 1.33 -28.37 -17.03
N GLU A 179 1.74 -29.56 -16.59
CA GLU A 179 0.84 -30.67 -16.24
C GLU A 179 -0.25 -30.23 -15.26
N ARG A 180 0.15 -29.54 -14.18
CA ARG A 180 -0.73 -29.02 -13.13
C ARG A 180 -1.70 -27.93 -13.62
N GLY A 181 -1.33 -27.16 -14.65
CA GLY A 181 -2.19 -26.16 -15.25
C GLY A 181 -3.18 -26.76 -16.27
N GLU A 182 -2.69 -27.65 -17.14
CA GLU A 182 -3.48 -28.30 -18.19
C GLU A 182 -4.44 -29.36 -17.63
N THR A 183 -4.04 -30.10 -16.58
CA THR A 183 -4.78 -31.25 -16.03
C THR A 183 -5.63 -30.89 -14.80
N PRO A 184 -6.96 -31.12 -14.83
CA PRO A 184 -7.82 -31.06 -13.65
C PRO A 184 -7.40 -32.02 -12.54
N ARG A 185 -7.24 -31.52 -11.31
CA ARG A 185 -7.16 -32.37 -10.11
C ARG A 185 -8.57 -32.86 -9.77
N THR A 186 -8.78 -34.18 -9.72
CA THR A 186 -10.10 -34.78 -9.49
C THR A 186 -10.27 -35.38 -8.08
N TYR A 187 -11.52 -35.45 -7.61
CA TYR A 187 -11.89 -36.10 -6.35
C TYR A 187 -11.99 -37.63 -6.51
N GLY A 188 -10.90 -38.34 -6.23
CA GLY A 188 -10.86 -39.80 -6.33
C GLY A 188 -11.20 -40.27 -7.75
N THR A 189 -12.09 -41.27 -7.87
CA THR A 189 -12.50 -41.83 -9.16
C THR A 189 -13.78 -41.21 -9.74
N SER A 190 -14.33 -40.13 -9.17
CA SER A 190 -15.60 -39.55 -9.65
C SER A 190 -15.46 -38.62 -10.85
N GLY A 191 -14.23 -38.20 -11.18
CA GLY A 191 -13.96 -37.23 -12.24
C GLY A 191 -14.32 -35.77 -11.89
N ILE A 192 -14.83 -35.50 -10.69
CA ILE A 192 -15.17 -34.15 -10.23
C ILE A 192 -13.89 -33.34 -10.02
N GLU A 193 -13.71 -32.25 -10.77
CA GLU A 193 -12.60 -31.31 -10.59
C GLU A 193 -12.70 -30.54 -9.26
N LEU A 194 -11.55 -30.33 -8.61
CA LEU A 194 -11.38 -29.46 -7.45
C LEU A 194 -10.35 -28.37 -7.73
N GLY A 195 -10.59 -27.17 -7.21
CA GLY A 195 -9.70 -26.02 -7.32
C GLY A 195 -9.63 -25.42 -8.72
N GLN A 196 -10.67 -25.61 -9.55
CA GLN A 196 -10.69 -25.20 -10.97
C GLN A 196 -10.30 -23.73 -11.15
N HIS A 197 -10.83 -22.82 -10.33
CA HIS A 197 -10.48 -21.40 -10.42
C HIS A 197 -9.00 -21.16 -10.15
N ALA A 198 -8.44 -21.81 -9.12
CA ALA A 198 -7.03 -21.69 -8.77
C ALA A 198 -6.11 -22.28 -9.86
N ARG A 199 -6.50 -23.41 -10.47
CA ARG A 199 -5.79 -23.99 -11.63
C ARG A 199 -5.77 -23.04 -12.83
N LEU A 200 -6.92 -22.48 -13.21
CA LEU A 200 -7.02 -21.55 -14.33
C LEU A 200 -6.24 -20.25 -14.08
N LEU A 201 -6.23 -19.75 -12.84
CA LEU A 201 -5.41 -18.61 -12.45
C LEU A 201 -3.91 -18.92 -12.47
N PHE A 202 -3.52 -20.14 -12.08
CA PHE A 202 -2.15 -20.60 -12.14
C PHE A 202 -1.65 -20.76 -13.58
N PHE A 203 -2.36 -21.50 -14.42
CA PHE A 203 -1.99 -21.73 -15.82
C PHE A 203 -1.82 -20.41 -16.59
N LYS A 204 -2.79 -19.50 -16.44
CA LYS A 204 -2.73 -18.17 -17.06
C LYS A 204 -1.53 -17.32 -16.61
N SER A 205 -0.88 -17.63 -15.49
CA SER A 205 0.31 -16.89 -15.05
C SER A 205 1.57 -17.17 -15.89
N PHE A 206 1.56 -18.19 -16.76
CA PHE A 206 2.70 -18.50 -17.65
C PHE A 206 2.29 -18.96 -19.07
N GLU A 207 1.00 -19.06 -19.36
CA GLU A 207 0.44 -19.41 -20.69
C GLU A 207 0.95 -18.48 -21.81
N ASP A 208 0.94 -17.17 -21.59
CA ASP A 208 1.42 -16.14 -22.53
C ASP A 208 2.95 -16.14 -22.73
N GLY A 209 3.67 -17.10 -22.13
CA GLY A 209 5.12 -17.23 -22.25
C GLY A 209 5.92 -16.35 -21.28
N GLU A 210 5.29 -15.74 -20.27
CA GLU A 210 5.96 -15.09 -19.13
C GLU A 210 6.93 -16.06 -18.40
N THR A 211 7.92 -15.50 -17.71
CA THR A 211 8.93 -16.28 -16.97
C THR A 211 8.33 -16.95 -15.73
N CYS A 212 8.66 -18.23 -15.54
CA CYS A 212 8.36 -19.00 -14.34
C CYS A 212 9.50 -18.93 -13.33
N TYR A 213 9.18 -18.95 -12.04
CA TYR A 213 10.15 -18.87 -10.95
C TYR A 213 9.98 -19.98 -9.92
N ARG A 214 11.10 -20.43 -9.35
CA ARG A 214 11.18 -21.27 -8.17
C ARG A 214 11.63 -20.40 -7.00
N ILE A 215 10.75 -20.21 -6.03
CA ILE A 215 10.97 -19.36 -4.86
C ILE A 215 11.28 -20.26 -3.66
N ARG A 216 12.48 -20.10 -3.09
CA ARG A 216 12.92 -20.76 -1.87
C ARG A 216 12.55 -19.93 -0.64
N THR A 217 12.12 -20.57 0.44
CA THR A 217 11.92 -19.93 1.74
C THR A 217 13.06 -20.25 2.72
N SER A 218 13.20 -19.44 3.77
CA SER A 218 14.19 -19.67 4.84
C SER A 218 13.99 -21.00 5.57
N GLY A 219 12.75 -21.50 5.63
CA GLY A 219 12.44 -22.86 6.09
C GLY A 219 12.77 -23.99 5.11
N GLY A 220 13.48 -23.71 4.01
CA GLY A 220 13.90 -24.70 3.02
C GLY A 220 12.79 -25.21 2.09
N ARG A 221 11.58 -24.64 2.16
CA ARG A 221 10.48 -24.99 1.25
C ARG A 221 10.67 -24.30 -0.09
N PHE A 222 10.19 -24.93 -1.16
CA PHE A 222 10.21 -24.38 -2.52
C PHE A 222 8.80 -24.25 -3.06
N PHE A 223 8.56 -23.21 -3.85
CA PHE A 223 7.28 -22.91 -4.48
C PHE A 223 7.49 -22.57 -5.95
N LEU A 224 6.71 -23.18 -6.85
CA LEU A 224 6.75 -22.91 -8.29
C LEU A 224 5.62 -21.92 -8.66
N VAL A 225 5.98 -20.82 -9.32
CA VAL A 225 5.07 -19.72 -9.68
C VAL A 225 5.30 -19.24 -11.10
N GLY A 226 4.26 -18.75 -11.78
CA GLY A 226 4.41 -17.94 -12.99
C GLY A 226 4.55 -16.46 -12.66
N ALA A 227 4.06 -15.60 -13.55
CA ALA A 227 3.97 -14.15 -13.33
C ALA A 227 3.11 -13.81 -12.08
N PRO A 228 3.47 -12.75 -11.34
CA PRO A 228 2.69 -12.31 -10.19
C PRO A 228 1.29 -11.83 -10.61
N ARG A 229 0.27 -12.28 -9.88
CA ARG A 229 -1.13 -11.86 -10.01
C ARG A 229 -1.40 -10.46 -9.42
N TYR A 230 -0.52 -10.00 -8.54
CA TYR A 230 -0.51 -8.66 -7.96
C TYR A 230 0.92 -8.15 -7.82
N ILE A 231 1.16 -6.87 -8.12
CA ILE A 231 2.42 -6.16 -7.86
C ILE A 231 2.08 -4.79 -7.26
N SER A 232 2.83 -4.35 -6.24
CA SER A 232 2.86 -2.97 -5.79
C SER A 232 4.12 -2.27 -6.29
N SER A 233 3.99 -1.45 -7.34
CA SER A 233 5.07 -0.67 -7.97
C SER A 233 5.69 0.45 -7.12
N THR A 234 5.52 0.37 -5.80
CA THR A 234 6.13 1.29 -4.83
C THR A 234 7.63 0.99 -4.71
N LEU A 235 8.48 2.01 -4.80
CA LEU A 235 9.94 1.86 -4.63
C LEU A 235 10.30 1.50 -3.19
N ALA A 236 10.03 2.42 -2.26
CA ALA A 236 10.19 2.24 -0.83
C ALA A 236 8.86 1.77 -0.20
N GLY A 237 8.94 1.04 0.90
CA GLY A 237 7.81 0.35 1.51
C GLY A 237 7.67 -1.10 1.04
N ARG A 238 6.43 -1.60 1.00
CA ARG A 238 6.11 -3.03 0.98
C ARG A 238 6.57 -3.76 -0.28
N GLY A 239 6.51 -3.12 -1.45
CA GLY A 239 6.96 -3.72 -2.73
C GLY A 239 6.31 -5.07 -3.08
N THR A 240 5.11 -5.31 -2.53
CA THR A 240 4.44 -6.62 -2.47
C THR A 240 4.21 -7.24 -3.84
N ARG A 241 4.55 -8.52 -4.01
CA ARG A 241 4.11 -9.38 -5.10
C ARG A 241 3.22 -10.51 -4.55
N GLY A 242 2.24 -10.94 -5.34
CA GLY A 242 1.31 -12.02 -4.98
C GLY A 242 1.17 -13.04 -6.10
N TYR A 243 1.27 -14.32 -5.77
CA TYR A 243 1.34 -15.44 -6.72
C TYR A 243 0.34 -16.54 -6.38
N VAL A 244 -0.17 -17.23 -7.40
CA VAL A 244 -0.70 -18.59 -7.23
C VAL A 244 0.48 -19.55 -7.41
N ALA A 245 0.64 -20.52 -6.51
CA ALA A 245 1.82 -21.38 -6.43
C ALA A 245 1.48 -22.87 -6.33
N ILE A 246 2.38 -23.70 -6.86
CA ILE A 246 2.51 -25.11 -6.44
C ILE A 246 3.50 -25.15 -5.29
N ASP A 247 3.15 -25.85 -4.21
CA ASP A 247 4.07 -26.18 -3.12
C ASP A 247 4.90 -27.40 -3.52
N SER A 248 6.22 -27.29 -3.62
CA SER A 248 7.08 -28.41 -4.02
C SER A 248 7.14 -29.54 -2.99
N SER A 249 6.62 -29.33 -1.77
CA SER A 249 6.46 -30.40 -0.77
C SER A 249 5.12 -31.15 -0.85
N ASP A 250 4.15 -30.65 -1.61
CA ASP A 250 2.99 -31.41 -2.10
C ASP A 250 2.72 -31.05 -3.58
N PRO A 251 3.50 -31.60 -4.53
CA PRO A 251 3.37 -31.31 -5.96
C PRO A 251 2.03 -31.81 -6.54
N THR A 252 1.23 -32.58 -5.78
CA THR A 252 -0.13 -33.03 -6.11
C THR A 252 -1.24 -32.23 -5.43
N GLY A 253 -0.88 -31.31 -4.53
CA GLY A 253 -1.77 -30.67 -3.56
C GLY A 253 -2.70 -29.60 -4.09
N ALA A 254 -3.28 -28.83 -3.17
CA ALA A 254 -3.96 -27.59 -3.55
C ALA A 254 -2.95 -26.59 -4.13
N PHE A 255 -3.43 -25.67 -4.99
CA PHE A 255 -2.68 -24.46 -5.25
C PHE A 255 -2.79 -23.54 -4.03
N VAL A 256 -1.68 -22.94 -3.63
CA VAL A 256 -1.60 -22.00 -2.50
C VAL A 256 -1.35 -20.58 -3.00
N TYR A 257 -1.55 -19.59 -2.14
CA TYR A 257 -1.23 -18.19 -2.45
C TYR A 257 0.04 -17.76 -1.71
N LEU A 258 1.05 -17.28 -2.46
CA LEU A 258 2.33 -16.81 -1.93
C LEU A 258 2.41 -15.28 -2.05
N LYS A 259 2.69 -14.62 -0.92
CA LYS A 259 2.95 -13.18 -0.79
C LYS A 259 4.44 -12.97 -0.51
N ASP A 260 5.08 -12.19 -1.36
CA ASP A 260 6.51 -11.84 -1.36
C ASP A 260 6.60 -10.32 -1.11
N ALA A 261 7.02 -9.88 0.09
CA ALA A 261 6.83 -8.50 0.54
C ALA A 261 7.89 -8.03 1.54
N TRP A 262 8.06 -6.73 1.69
CA TRP A 262 9.00 -6.12 2.63
C TRP A 262 8.27 -5.51 3.82
N ARG A 263 8.36 -6.17 4.97
CA ARG A 263 7.76 -5.67 6.22
C ARG A 263 8.68 -4.68 6.92
N ILE A 264 8.13 -3.71 7.65
CA ILE A 264 8.92 -2.88 8.57
C ILE A 264 9.40 -3.76 9.73
N ASP A 265 10.67 -3.67 10.08
CA ASP A 265 11.22 -4.48 11.16
C ASP A 265 10.77 -3.97 12.55
N GLY A 266 10.69 -4.87 13.53
CA GLY A 266 10.13 -4.59 14.86
C GLY A 266 8.59 -4.52 14.94
N ILE A 267 7.87 -4.65 13.82
CA ILE A 267 6.42 -4.91 13.81
C ILE A 267 6.17 -6.43 13.87
N GLU A 268 5.07 -6.84 14.51
CA GLU A 268 4.61 -8.24 14.55
C GLU A 268 4.35 -8.76 13.13
N ARG A 269 4.68 -10.04 12.86
CA ARG A 269 4.58 -10.63 11.53
C ARG A 269 3.15 -11.06 11.25
N GLU A 270 2.67 -10.87 10.02
CA GLU A 270 1.31 -11.24 9.61
C GLU A 270 1.00 -12.72 9.87
N GLY A 271 1.94 -13.62 9.56
CA GLY A 271 1.80 -15.04 9.87
C GLY A 271 1.62 -15.34 11.36
N SER A 272 2.24 -14.58 12.26
CA SER A 272 2.04 -14.74 13.71
C SER A 272 0.67 -14.20 14.19
N ILE A 273 0.03 -13.31 13.44
CA ILE A 273 -1.38 -12.94 13.64
C ILE A 273 -2.28 -14.03 13.07
N LEU A 274 -2.07 -14.46 11.82
CA LEU A 274 -2.87 -15.51 11.17
C LEU A 274 -2.84 -16.83 11.94
N GLN A 275 -1.68 -17.25 12.44
CA GLN A 275 -1.54 -18.42 13.32
C GLN A 275 -2.45 -18.31 14.55
N ASP A 276 -2.39 -17.19 15.28
CA ASP A 276 -3.20 -16.94 16.49
C ASP A 276 -4.71 -16.81 16.19
N LEU A 277 -5.09 -16.42 14.97
CA LEU A 277 -6.48 -16.44 14.49
C LEU A 277 -6.92 -17.86 14.09
N ASN A 278 -6.07 -18.63 13.41
CA ASN A 278 -6.34 -20.01 13.00
C ASN A 278 -6.43 -20.96 14.21
N GLU A 279 -5.50 -20.87 15.17
CA GLU A 279 -5.52 -21.65 16.42
C GLU A 279 -6.79 -21.38 17.27
N LYS A 280 -7.37 -20.19 17.15
CA LYS A 280 -8.64 -19.81 17.77
C LYS A 280 -9.87 -20.07 16.90
N ASN A 281 -9.71 -20.70 15.75
CA ASN A 281 -10.78 -21.06 14.80
C ASN A 281 -11.60 -19.83 14.34
N VAL A 282 -10.94 -18.72 14.02
CA VAL A 282 -11.58 -17.54 13.45
C VAL A 282 -11.89 -17.77 11.96
N ASP A 283 -13.17 -17.96 11.64
CA ASP A 283 -13.64 -18.05 10.25
C ASP A 283 -13.46 -16.75 9.45
N GLY A 284 -13.27 -16.90 8.14
CA GLY A 284 -13.23 -15.79 7.17
C GLY A 284 -11.88 -15.08 7.05
N VAL A 285 -10.81 -15.66 7.59
CA VAL A 285 -9.41 -15.23 7.42
C VAL A 285 -8.58 -16.34 6.75
N PRO A 286 -7.42 -16.05 6.15
CA PRO A 286 -6.57 -17.07 5.54
C PRO A 286 -6.05 -18.13 6.52
N THR A 287 -5.90 -19.36 6.04
CA THR A 287 -5.23 -20.46 6.73
C THR A 287 -3.72 -20.41 6.43
N LEU A 288 -2.90 -20.28 7.46
CA LEU A 288 -1.44 -20.19 7.33
C LEU A 288 -0.80 -21.51 6.86
N VAL A 289 0.07 -21.44 5.85
CA VAL A 289 0.85 -22.56 5.31
C VAL A 289 2.37 -22.39 5.53
N TYR A 290 2.87 -21.15 5.46
CA TYR A 290 4.26 -20.81 5.81
C TYR A 290 4.39 -19.31 6.12
N ASP A 291 5.31 -18.96 7.01
CA ASP A 291 5.65 -17.59 7.38
C ASP A 291 7.16 -17.49 7.67
N GLY A 292 7.83 -16.41 7.24
CA GLY A 292 9.24 -16.20 7.58
C GLY A 292 9.93 -15.03 6.89
N ASP A 293 10.84 -14.37 7.60
CA ASP A 293 11.78 -13.40 7.02
C ASP A 293 12.78 -14.13 6.11
N VAL A 294 13.17 -13.53 4.98
CA VAL A 294 14.20 -14.07 4.08
C VAL A 294 15.58 -13.79 4.66
N GLU A 295 16.40 -14.83 4.82
CA GLU A 295 17.71 -14.72 5.49
C GLU A 295 18.66 -13.75 4.75
N GLY A 296 19.34 -12.89 5.52
CA GLY A 296 20.27 -11.89 5.00
C GLY A 296 19.65 -10.67 4.31
N GLN A 297 18.33 -10.64 4.08
CA GLN A 297 17.69 -9.60 3.25
C GLN A 297 17.02 -8.51 4.09
N VAL A 298 17.83 -7.50 4.41
CA VAL A 298 17.45 -6.28 5.14
C VAL A 298 17.83 -5.07 4.28
N THR A 299 17.14 -3.95 4.43
CA THR A 299 17.54 -2.66 3.82
C THR A 299 18.73 -2.05 4.54
N ASP A 300 19.51 -1.21 3.86
CA ASP A 300 20.69 -0.53 4.43
C ASP A 300 20.54 1.00 4.49
N SER A 301 19.65 1.59 3.67
CA SER A 301 19.60 3.05 3.50
C SER A 301 19.44 3.82 4.80
N GLN A 302 18.68 3.27 5.76
CA GLN A 302 18.50 3.88 7.08
C GLN A 302 19.77 3.91 7.93
N ASP A 303 20.67 2.93 7.80
CA ASP A 303 21.89 2.85 8.61
C ASP A 303 23.02 3.70 8.02
N VAL A 304 23.14 3.74 6.69
CA VAL A 304 23.97 4.76 6.01
C VAL A 304 23.55 6.17 6.40
N TRP A 305 22.24 6.44 6.50
CA TRP A 305 21.75 7.73 6.98
C TRP A 305 22.19 8.01 8.43
N LYS A 306 22.09 7.02 9.34
CA LYS A 306 22.52 7.16 10.75
C LYS A 306 24.02 7.41 10.88
N ASP A 307 24.84 6.84 10.00
CA ASP A 307 26.30 7.02 9.99
C ASP A 307 26.73 8.37 9.41
N GLN A 308 25.98 8.94 8.46
CA GLN A 308 26.17 10.33 8.02
C GLN A 308 25.62 11.35 9.04
N HIS A 309 24.69 10.95 9.91
CA HIS A 309 24.04 11.82 10.90
C HIS A 309 24.23 11.28 12.35
N PRO A 310 25.47 11.12 12.85
CA PRO A 310 25.75 10.46 14.13
C PRO A 310 25.12 11.16 15.34
N CYS A 311 24.91 12.48 15.28
CA CYS A 311 24.23 13.24 16.33
C CYS A 311 22.69 13.16 16.27
N GLN A 312 22.12 12.42 15.31
CA GLN A 312 20.68 12.36 15.03
C GLN A 312 20.18 10.94 14.72
N ARG A 313 20.92 9.86 15.07
CA ARG A 313 20.60 8.46 14.68
C ARG A 313 19.14 8.07 14.97
N ASP A 314 18.62 8.44 16.13
CA ASP A 314 17.24 8.14 16.59
C ASP A 314 16.14 8.99 15.89
N GLN A 315 16.54 9.90 14.98
CA GLN A 315 15.66 10.79 14.21
C GLN A 315 15.70 10.45 12.71
N SER A 316 16.16 9.25 12.34
CA SER A 316 16.18 8.81 10.94
C SER A 316 14.75 8.80 10.36
N PRO A 317 14.51 9.46 9.20
CA PRO A 317 13.22 9.40 8.52
C PRO A 317 13.01 8.07 7.78
N LEU A 318 14.04 7.22 7.71
CA LEU A 318 14.06 5.97 6.97
C LEU A 318 13.81 4.79 7.91
N LYS A 319 12.91 3.87 7.52
CA LYS A 319 12.52 2.70 8.31
C LYS A 319 13.27 1.46 7.82
N THR A 320 13.85 0.67 8.72
CA THR A 320 14.40 -0.65 8.37
C THR A 320 13.28 -1.55 7.85
N HIS A 321 13.46 -2.14 6.67
CA HIS A 321 12.58 -3.18 6.17
C HIS A 321 13.33 -4.52 6.05
N ARG A 322 12.62 -5.62 6.27
CA ARG A 322 13.06 -6.99 6.04
C ARG A 322 12.23 -7.63 4.94
N HIS A 323 12.88 -8.39 4.06
CA HIS A 323 12.15 -9.20 3.10
C HIS A 323 11.46 -10.36 3.83
N TYR A 324 10.23 -10.67 3.45
CA TYR A 324 9.32 -11.54 4.18
C TYR A 324 8.43 -12.31 3.21
N ARG A 325 8.20 -13.60 3.51
CA ARG A 325 7.31 -14.47 2.75
C ARG A 325 6.23 -15.05 3.62
N LEU A 326 5.00 -14.95 3.12
CA LEU A 326 3.80 -15.55 3.68
C LEU A 326 3.18 -16.45 2.62
N VAL A 327 2.76 -17.65 3.00
CA VAL A 327 1.99 -18.57 2.16
C VAL A 327 0.72 -18.97 2.91
N VAL A 328 -0.41 -18.90 2.22
CA VAL A 328 -1.74 -19.24 2.75
C VAL A 328 -2.47 -20.20 1.81
N GLN A 329 -3.41 -20.97 2.35
CA GLN A 329 -4.10 -22.03 1.62
C GLN A 329 -5.09 -21.49 0.57
N GLU A 330 -5.70 -20.33 0.82
CA GLU A 330 -6.82 -19.82 0.02
C GLU A 330 -6.37 -18.97 -1.17
N VAL A 331 -6.46 -19.55 -2.37
CA VAL A 331 -6.41 -18.76 -3.62
C VAL A 331 -7.76 -18.06 -3.82
N GLY A 332 -7.82 -16.77 -3.47
CA GLY A 332 -9.03 -15.95 -3.58
C GLY A 332 -9.23 -15.28 -4.96
N LEU A 333 -10.50 -14.96 -5.26
CA LEU A 333 -10.88 -14.06 -6.36
C LEU A 333 -11.06 -12.64 -5.84
N SER A 334 -10.78 -11.62 -6.65
CA SER A 334 -11.11 -10.23 -6.29
C SER A 334 -12.62 -10.07 -6.16
N MET A 335 -13.07 -9.27 -5.19
CA MET A 335 -14.49 -8.99 -4.93
C MET A 335 -15.25 -8.48 -6.17
N SER A 336 -14.56 -7.91 -7.18
CA SER A 336 -15.14 -7.60 -8.51
C SER A 336 -15.76 -8.80 -9.25
N HIS A 337 -15.48 -10.04 -8.81
CA HIS A 337 -16.06 -11.27 -9.35
C HIS A 337 -17.38 -11.65 -8.69
N PHE A 338 -18.01 -10.77 -7.90
CA PHE A 338 -19.37 -10.96 -7.40
C PHE A 338 -20.37 -11.18 -8.56
N ARG A 339 -21.48 -11.88 -8.31
CA ARG A 339 -22.53 -12.18 -9.31
C ARG A 339 -23.57 -11.08 -9.46
N ASN A 340 -24.17 -10.67 -8.34
CA ASN A 340 -25.18 -9.60 -8.24
C ASN A 340 -25.04 -8.83 -6.91
N ALA A 341 -25.78 -7.73 -6.72
CA ALA A 341 -25.66 -6.91 -5.51
C ALA A 341 -26.01 -7.68 -4.24
N LYS A 342 -26.92 -8.66 -4.30
CA LYS A 342 -27.22 -9.57 -3.17
C LYS A 342 -25.97 -10.34 -2.76
N GLU A 343 -25.22 -10.92 -3.72
CA GLU A 343 -23.95 -11.57 -3.42
C GLU A 343 -22.92 -10.57 -2.87
N LEU A 344 -22.80 -9.37 -3.46
CA LEU A 344 -21.85 -8.33 -3.00
C LEU A 344 -22.07 -7.93 -1.54
N VAL A 345 -23.30 -7.57 -1.14
CA VAL A 345 -23.60 -7.20 0.25
C VAL A 345 -23.43 -8.40 1.19
N THR A 346 -23.77 -9.62 0.74
CA THR A 346 -23.53 -10.85 1.52
C THR A 346 -22.03 -11.09 1.76
N LEU A 347 -21.19 -10.95 0.72
CA LEU A 347 -19.74 -11.13 0.78
C LEU A 347 -19.08 -10.10 1.71
N VAL A 348 -19.47 -8.82 1.62
CA VAL A 348 -19.00 -7.78 2.55
C VAL A 348 -19.46 -8.07 3.98
N THR A 349 -20.69 -8.56 4.16
CA THR A 349 -21.20 -8.97 5.49
C THR A 349 -20.40 -10.14 6.07
N MET A 350 -19.94 -11.09 5.25
CA MET A 350 -19.03 -12.15 5.70
C MET A 350 -17.72 -11.56 6.26
N CYS A 351 -17.13 -10.56 5.59
CA CYS A 351 -15.90 -9.91 6.04
C CYS A 351 -16.12 -9.09 7.34
N ILE A 352 -17.30 -8.49 7.53
CA ILE A 352 -17.70 -7.87 8.81
C ILE A 352 -17.77 -8.92 9.94
N ILE A 353 -18.26 -10.13 9.65
CA ILE A 353 -18.31 -11.24 10.60
C ILE A 353 -16.91 -11.83 10.87
N ALA A 354 -16.03 -11.91 9.87
CA ALA A 354 -14.63 -12.28 10.05
C ALA A 354 -13.91 -11.27 10.98
N HIS A 355 -14.10 -9.96 10.73
CA HIS A 355 -13.58 -8.91 11.60
C HIS A 355 -14.16 -9.01 13.02
N ARG A 356 -15.46 -9.24 13.17
CA ARG A 356 -16.09 -9.47 14.49
C ARG A 356 -15.39 -10.59 15.25
N ASN A 357 -15.16 -11.73 14.59
CA ASN A 357 -14.60 -12.91 15.22
C ASN A 357 -13.12 -12.69 15.58
N ALA A 358 -12.34 -12.01 14.74
CA ALA A 358 -10.98 -11.57 15.05
C ALA A 358 -10.94 -10.57 16.24
N TYR A 359 -11.83 -9.58 16.25
CA TYR A 359 -11.93 -8.59 17.32
C TYR A 359 -12.30 -9.21 18.67
N ASN A 360 -13.21 -10.18 18.64
CA ASN A 360 -13.63 -10.98 19.78
C ASN A 360 -12.49 -11.81 20.40
N VAL A 361 -11.49 -12.22 19.61
CA VAL A 361 -10.25 -12.85 20.12
C VAL A 361 -9.09 -11.87 20.35
N GLY A 362 -9.36 -10.56 20.23
CA GLY A 362 -8.46 -9.48 20.58
C GLY A 362 -7.67 -8.87 19.43
N VAL A 363 -8.11 -8.95 18.17
CA VAL A 363 -7.38 -8.41 17.00
C VAL A 363 -8.27 -7.47 16.16
N THR A 364 -7.84 -6.23 15.94
CA THR A 364 -8.48 -5.25 15.03
C THR A 364 -7.69 -5.15 13.71
N HIS A 365 -8.36 -5.06 12.55
CA HIS A 365 -7.71 -5.19 11.23
C HIS A 365 -6.96 -3.92 10.76
N ARG A 366 -7.57 -2.74 10.90
CA ARG A 366 -7.02 -1.39 10.61
C ARG A 366 -6.68 -1.04 9.15
N ASP A 367 -6.74 -1.99 8.22
CA ASP A 367 -6.64 -1.71 6.77
C ASP A 367 -7.73 -2.44 5.96
N VAL A 368 -8.99 -2.24 6.33
CA VAL A 368 -10.13 -2.69 5.52
C VAL A 368 -10.16 -1.90 4.20
N SER A 369 -9.99 -2.59 3.08
CA SER A 369 -9.90 -1.98 1.74
C SER A 369 -10.47 -2.89 0.65
N SER A 370 -10.70 -2.36 -0.56
CA SER A 370 -11.14 -3.18 -1.70
C SER A 370 -10.10 -4.20 -2.17
N GLY A 371 -8.81 -3.97 -1.88
CA GLY A 371 -7.76 -4.97 -2.13
C GLY A 371 -7.76 -6.11 -1.12
N ASN A 372 -8.24 -5.83 0.10
CA ASN A 372 -8.10 -6.70 1.27
C ASN A 372 -9.37 -7.53 1.55
N VAL A 373 -10.41 -7.40 0.73
CA VAL A 373 -11.56 -8.31 0.71
C VAL A 373 -11.60 -9.14 -0.57
N LEU A 374 -11.61 -10.46 -0.42
CA LEU A 374 -11.65 -11.43 -1.51
C LEU A 374 -12.87 -12.34 -1.42
N ILE A 375 -13.16 -13.04 -2.51
CA ILE A 375 -14.12 -14.14 -2.56
C ILE A 375 -13.34 -15.45 -2.56
N HIS A 376 -13.48 -16.24 -1.51
CA HIS A 376 -12.99 -17.61 -1.45
C HIS A 376 -14.09 -18.57 -1.90
N ILE A 377 -13.72 -19.56 -2.71
CA ILE A 377 -14.62 -20.66 -3.09
C ILE A 377 -14.31 -21.83 -2.14
N LYS A 378 -15.18 -22.05 -1.15
CA LYS A 378 -15.17 -23.26 -0.33
C LYS A 378 -15.81 -24.38 -1.17
N GLU A 379 -15.08 -25.47 -1.39
CA GLU A 379 -15.55 -26.62 -2.18
C GLU A 379 -15.80 -27.82 -1.26
N THR A 380 -16.97 -28.44 -1.37
CA THR A 380 -17.33 -29.64 -0.60
C THR A 380 -18.00 -30.68 -1.50
N ILE A 381 -17.88 -31.96 -1.14
CA ILE A 381 -18.59 -33.05 -1.82
C ILE A 381 -19.78 -33.46 -0.95
N VAL A 382 -20.99 -33.24 -1.45
CA VAL A 382 -22.26 -33.57 -0.78
C VAL A 382 -23.03 -34.53 -1.69
N GLU A 383 -23.42 -35.70 -1.17
CA GLU A 383 -24.12 -36.75 -1.93
C GLU A 383 -23.43 -37.13 -3.26
N GLY A 384 -22.09 -37.07 -3.30
CA GLY A 384 -21.30 -37.36 -4.50
C GLY A 384 -21.31 -36.25 -5.56
N LYS A 385 -21.81 -35.04 -5.24
CA LYS A 385 -21.81 -33.85 -6.12
C LYS A 385 -20.91 -32.76 -5.53
N LEU A 386 -20.33 -31.94 -6.39
CA LEU A 386 -19.60 -30.74 -5.99
C LEU A 386 -20.57 -29.64 -5.56
N VAL A 387 -20.38 -29.10 -4.35
CA VAL A 387 -21.03 -27.90 -3.85
C VAL A 387 -19.97 -26.81 -3.67
N GLN A 388 -20.06 -25.75 -4.46
CA GLN A 388 -19.17 -24.59 -4.39
C GLN A 388 -19.87 -23.43 -3.65
N THR A 389 -19.41 -23.13 -2.45
CA THR A 389 -19.92 -22.02 -1.62
C THR A 389 -18.96 -20.84 -1.72
N ARG A 390 -19.50 -19.68 -2.11
CA ARG A 390 -18.71 -18.45 -2.28
C ARG A 390 -18.82 -17.60 -1.02
N VAL A 391 -17.68 -17.41 -0.34
CA VAL A 391 -17.61 -16.72 0.96
C VAL A 391 -16.65 -15.54 0.91
N GLY A 392 -16.90 -14.53 1.75
CA GLY A 392 -15.96 -13.41 1.92
C GLY A 392 -14.74 -13.85 2.73
N LEU A 393 -13.57 -13.37 2.33
CA LEU A 393 -12.27 -13.61 2.96
C LEU A 393 -11.59 -12.25 3.20
N LEU A 394 -11.22 -11.97 4.45
CA LEU A 394 -10.53 -10.74 4.87
C LEU A 394 -9.02 -11.03 5.00
N ILE A 395 -8.20 -10.33 4.22
CA ILE A 395 -6.75 -10.59 4.08
C ILE A 395 -5.91 -9.34 4.41
N ASP A 396 -4.59 -9.48 4.46
CA ASP A 396 -3.60 -8.42 4.70
C ASP A 396 -3.52 -7.93 6.17
N TRP A 397 -3.41 -8.90 7.09
CA TRP A 397 -3.40 -8.68 8.53
C TRP A 397 -2.11 -8.04 9.08
N GLU A 398 -1.15 -7.65 8.22
CA GLU A 398 0.12 -7.04 8.64
C GLU A 398 -0.05 -5.67 9.32
N LEU A 399 -1.14 -4.96 9.02
CA LEU A 399 -1.49 -3.70 9.68
C LEU A 399 -2.43 -3.88 10.88
N SER A 400 -2.77 -5.11 11.27
CA SER A 400 -3.63 -5.37 12.43
C SER A 400 -3.01 -4.93 13.77
N LYS A 401 -3.78 -5.00 14.86
CA LYS A 401 -3.27 -4.80 16.22
C LYS A 401 -3.99 -5.68 17.25
N ARG A 402 -3.21 -6.25 18.18
CA ARG A 402 -3.69 -6.91 19.41
C ARG A 402 -4.24 -5.89 20.41
N ASN A 403 -5.53 -5.98 20.73
CA ASN A 403 -6.30 -5.01 21.51
C ASN A 403 -5.76 -4.80 22.94
N ASP A 404 -5.31 -5.86 23.61
CA ASP A 404 -4.78 -5.79 24.98
C ASP A 404 -3.37 -5.18 25.08
N THR A 405 -2.71 -4.85 23.96
CA THR A 405 -1.35 -4.25 23.98
C THR A 405 -1.36 -2.76 24.31
N SER A 406 -1.57 -2.49 25.61
CA SER A 406 -1.02 -1.32 26.26
C SER A 406 0.52 -1.36 26.17
N ALA A 407 1.13 -0.23 25.77
CA ALA A 407 2.57 -0.07 25.56
C ALA A 407 3.24 -1.00 24.50
N SER A 408 2.72 -1.00 23.28
CA SER A 408 3.53 -1.17 22.05
C SER A 408 3.59 0.14 21.28
N LEU A 409 4.67 0.37 20.50
CA LEU A 409 5.01 1.68 19.92
C LEU A 409 3.82 2.36 19.24
N ARG A 410 3.55 3.62 19.62
CA ARG A 410 2.64 4.48 18.85
C ARG A 410 3.31 4.78 17.50
N LEU A 411 2.88 4.08 16.44
CA LEU A 411 2.92 4.71 15.12
C LEU A 411 2.11 6.00 15.24
N LEU A 412 2.83 7.13 15.15
CA LEU A 412 2.25 8.47 15.09
C LEU A 412 1.73 8.80 13.68
N ASP A 413 2.03 7.92 12.73
CA ASP A 413 1.57 7.94 11.34
C ASP A 413 0.12 7.45 11.27
N ARG A 414 -0.68 8.07 10.39
CA ARG A 414 -1.98 7.53 9.96
C ARG A 414 -1.74 6.18 9.27
N VAL A 415 -2.55 5.16 9.60
CA VAL A 415 -2.46 3.79 9.05
C VAL A 415 -3.78 3.44 8.35
N GLY A 416 -3.71 2.73 7.21
CA GLY A 416 -4.87 2.25 6.44
C GLY A 416 -5.02 2.93 5.07
N THR A 417 -5.69 2.26 4.14
CA THR A 417 -5.82 2.69 2.74
C THR A 417 -6.73 3.93 2.63
N TRP A 418 -6.17 5.09 2.26
CA TRP A 418 -6.84 6.42 2.22
C TRP A 418 -8.30 6.40 1.71
N GLN A 419 -8.51 5.72 0.57
CA GLN A 419 -9.81 5.60 -0.08
C GLN A 419 -10.90 5.03 0.86
N PHE A 420 -10.54 4.12 1.76
CA PHE A 420 -11.45 3.40 2.65
C PHE A 420 -11.37 3.85 4.11
N MET A 421 -10.40 4.69 4.49
CA MET A 421 -10.36 5.27 5.83
C MET A 421 -11.61 6.12 6.14
N SER A 422 -12.07 6.06 7.39
CA SER A 422 -13.18 6.86 7.91
C SER A 422 -12.88 8.35 7.89
N VAL A 423 -13.92 9.18 7.76
CA VAL A 423 -13.82 10.65 7.85
C VAL A 423 -13.21 11.06 9.20
N TYR A 424 -13.53 10.35 10.28
CA TYR A 424 -12.97 10.58 11.60
C TYR A 424 -11.45 10.35 11.64
N THR A 425 -10.94 9.22 11.13
CA THR A 425 -9.51 8.89 11.15
C THR A 425 -8.69 9.69 10.13
N LEU A 426 -9.28 10.04 8.99
CA LEU A 426 -8.72 10.99 8.02
C LEU A 426 -8.59 12.41 8.60
N ASN A 427 -9.45 12.81 9.53
CA ASN A 427 -9.41 14.14 10.15
C ASN A 427 -8.63 14.18 11.49
N HIS A 428 -8.44 13.04 12.14
CA HIS A 428 -7.71 12.93 13.41
C HIS A 428 -6.59 11.86 13.27
N PRO A 429 -5.47 12.14 12.56
CA PRO A 429 -4.45 11.15 12.22
C PRO A 429 -3.78 10.43 13.41
N SER A 430 -3.89 10.97 14.63
CA SER A 430 -3.34 10.39 15.86
C SER A 430 -4.39 9.65 16.72
N ALA A 431 -5.63 9.54 16.26
CA ALA A 431 -6.68 8.78 16.93
C ALA A 431 -6.46 7.26 16.79
N ALA A 432 -6.91 6.50 17.78
CA ALA A 432 -6.98 5.05 17.66
C ALA A 432 -8.18 4.67 16.78
N ILE A 433 -7.95 3.80 15.79
CA ILE A 433 -9.01 3.20 14.96
C ILE A 433 -9.94 2.38 15.86
N SER A 434 -11.25 2.57 15.69
CA SER A 434 -12.30 1.95 16.50
C SER A 434 -13.29 1.15 15.62
N ILE A 435 -14.16 0.33 16.21
CA ILE A 435 -15.14 -0.47 15.44
C ILE A 435 -16.02 0.38 14.51
N PRO A 436 -16.55 1.55 14.94
CA PRO A 436 -17.23 2.47 14.02
C PRO A 436 -16.42 2.89 12.78
N ASP A 437 -15.08 2.95 12.87
CA ASP A 437 -14.22 3.30 11.74
C ASP A 437 -14.01 2.13 10.77
N GLU A 438 -13.85 0.90 11.30
CA GLU A 438 -13.77 -0.32 10.47
C GLU A 438 -15.09 -0.57 9.73
N ILE A 439 -16.24 -0.30 10.37
CA ILE A 439 -17.57 -0.40 9.74
C ILE A 439 -17.75 0.68 8.65
N GLU A 440 -17.22 1.90 8.86
CA GLU A 440 -17.20 2.96 7.83
C GLU A 440 -16.32 2.57 6.62
N ALA A 441 -15.21 1.88 6.87
CA ALA A 441 -14.37 1.30 5.82
C ALA A 441 -15.08 0.19 5.03
N PHE A 442 -15.81 -0.72 5.69
CA PHE A 442 -16.65 -1.72 5.00
C PHE A 442 -17.76 -1.08 4.17
N PHE A 443 -18.37 0.02 4.63
CA PHE A 443 -19.32 0.81 3.83
C PHE A 443 -18.64 1.41 2.58
N HIS A 444 -17.46 2.00 2.72
CA HIS A 444 -16.70 2.53 1.58
C HIS A 444 -16.32 1.42 0.58
N VAL A 445 -15.99 0.22 1.05
CA VAL A 445 -15.76 -0.97 0.20
C VAL A 445 -17.02 -1.38 -0.56
N LEU A 446 -18.19 -1.41 0.10
CA LEU A 446 -19.46 -1.71 -0.56
C LEU A 446 -19.78 -0.68 -1.65
N LEU A 447 -19.66 0.63 -1.34
CA LEU A 447 -19.88 1.73 -2.28
C LEU A 447 -18.93 1.66 -3.48
N TYR A 448 -17.65 1.34 -3.26
CA TYR A 448 -16.62 1.24 -4.29
C TYR A 448 -16.95 0.19 -5.36
N TYR A 449 -17.48 -0.96 -4.95
CA TYR A 449 -17.93 -1.99 -5.88
C TYR A 449 -19.29 -1.67 -6.50
N ALA A 450 -20.22 -1.11 -5.71
CA ALA A 450 -21.53 -0.71 -6.23
C ALA A 450 -21.43 0.34 -7.35
N ILE A 451 -20.72 1.45 -7.14
CA ILE A 451 -20.60 2.54 -8.12
C ILE A 451 -19.87 2.12 -9.41
N ARG A 452 -19.06 1.04 -9.37
CA ARG A 452 -18.34 0.54 -10.54
C ARG A 452 -19.14 -0.50 -11.33
N PHE A 453 -19.88 -1.37 -10.66
CA PHE A 453 -20.44 -2.59 -11.26
C PHE A 453 -21.98 -2.70 -11.22
N LEU A 454 -22.70 -1.67 -10.77
CA LEU A 454 -24.18 -1.64 -10.75
C LEU A 454 -24.72 -0.39 -11.46
N ARG A 455 -25.94 -0.47 -11.99
CA ARG A 455 -26.64 0.63 -12.68
C ARG A 455 -27.04 1.74 -11.68
N HIS A 456 -26.78 3.00 -12.02
CA HIS A 456 -27.04 4.16 -11.15
C HIS A 456 -27.25 5.46 -11.95
N ASN A 457 -27.55 6.57 -11.26
CA ASN A 457 -27.68 7.92 -11.83
C ASN A 457 -26.38 8.76 -11.83
N CYS A 458 -25.20 8.16 -11.65
CA CYS A 458 -23.94 8.89 -11.71
C CYS A 458 -23.42 9.01 -13.15
N ASP A 459 -23.40 10.24 -13.67
CA ASP A 459 -23.04 10.55 -15.07
C ASP A 459 -21.64 10.10 -15.50
N SER A 460 -20.69 10.01 -14.56
CA SER A 460 -19.32 9.53 -14.84
C SER A 460 -18.61 9.05 -13.57
N VAL A 461 -18.24 7.77 -13.54
CA VAL A 461 -17.66 7.12 -12.36
C VAL A 461 -16.25 7.62 -12.05
N GLY A 462 -15.42 7.96 -13.04
CA GLY A 462 -14.05 8.46 -12.81
C GLY A 462 -13.99 9.72 -11.94
N PRO A 463 -14.67 10.82 -12.31
CA PRO A 463 -14.81 12.01 -11.48
C PRO A 463 -15.45 11.77 -10.11
N PHE A 464 -16.33 10.76 -9.97
CA PHE A 464 -16.84 10.32 -8.67
C PHE A 464 -15.76 9.64 -7.82
N MET A 465 -14.96 8.74 -8.40
CA MET A 465 -13.82 8.11 -7.71
C MET A 465 -12.86 9.18 -7.18
N LEU A 466 -12.48 10.15 -8.03
CA LEU A 466 -11.69 11.30 -7.61
C LEU A 466 -12.32 12.04 -6.43
N SER A 467 -13.52 12.58 -6.63
CA SER A 467 -14.14 13.51 -5.68
C SER A 467 -14.56 12.87 -4.37
N TYR A 468 -14.81 11.55 -4.32
CA TYR A 468 -15.25 10.83 -3.13
C TYR A 468 -14.12 10.03 -2.45
N PHE A 469 -13.32 9.27 -3.21
CA PHE A 469 -12.33 8.35 -2.64
C PHE A 469 -10.92 8.95 -2.55
N ASP A 470 -10.49 9.73 -3.56
CA ASP A 470 -9.11 10.23 -3.65
C ASP A 470 -8.93 11.68 -3.15
N ASP A 471 -9.99 12.49 -3.17
CA ASP A 471 -9.95 13.91 -2.79
C ASP A 471 -9.50 14.13 -1.34
N PHE A 472 -8.86 15.28 -1.11
CA PHE A 472 -8.32 15.66 0.18
C PHE A 472 -8.40 17.18 0.39
N THR A 473 -8.35 17.60 1.64
CA THR A 473 -8.17 19.01 2.00
C THR A 473 -6.82 19.24 2.68
N ARG A 474 -6.17 20.37 2.40
CA ARG A 474 -4.92 20.77 3.07
C ARG A 474 -5.22 21.82 4.15
N GLY A 475 -4.52 21.74 5.28
CA GLY A 475 -4.56 22.72 6.36
C GLY A 475 -3.29 22.67 7.21
N ASP A 476 -3.19 23.52 8.24
CA ASP A 476 -1.95 23.75 9.00
C ASP A 476 -1.37 22.49 9.68
N GLY A 477 -2.21 21.49 9.97
CA GLY A 477 -1.79 20.19 10.51
C GLY A 477 -1.61 19.07 9.48
N GLY A 478 -1.63 19.37 8.17
CA GLY A 478 -1.35 18.41 7.10
C GLY A 478 -2.54 18.17 6.15
N VAL A 479 -2.81 16.89 5.87
CA VAL A 479 -3.79 16.46 4.86
C VAL A 479 -4.98 15.75 5.52
N TYR A 480 -6.18 16.26 5.22
CA TYR A 480 -7.47 15.92 5.83
C TYR A 480 -8.42 15.34 4.78
N CYS A 481 -9.58 14.84 5.22
CA CYS A 481 -10.58 14.22 4.36
C CYS A 481 -11.00 15.12 3.18
N GLY A 482 -11.28 14.50 2.03
CA GLY A 482 -11.96 15.15 0.91
C GLY A 482 -13.38 15.57 1.27
N ARG A 483 -13.87 16.68 0.69
CA ARG A 483 -15.12 17.32 1.14
C ARG A 483 -16.35 16.46 0.88
N THR A 484 -16.37 15.72 -0.24
CA THR A 484 -17.52 14.92 -0.66
C THR A 484 -17.77 13.73 0.27
N LYS A 485 -16.70 13.04 0.71
CA LYS A 485 -16.79 11.94 1.68
C LYS A 485 -17.28 12.44 3.04
N ALA A 486 -16.69 13.54 3.54
CA ALA A 486 -17.10 14.16 4.79
C ALA A 486 -18.59 14.55 4.77
N ALA A 487 -19.01 15.33 3.77
CA ALA A 487 -20.41 15.73 3.62
C ALA A 487 -21.37 14.55 3.46
N ALA A 488 -20.95 13.44 2.82
CA ALA A 488 -21.79 12.26 2.69
C ALA A 488 -22.06 11.58 4.04
N MET A 489 -21.06 11.50 4.92
CA MET A 489 -21.23 10.96 6.28
C MET A 489 -21.99 11.93 7.19
N GLU A 490 -21.68 13.23 7.11
CA GLU A 490 -22.31 14.29 7.93
C GLU A 490 -23.79 14.52 7.58
N LEU A 491 -24.19 14.38 6.31
CA LEU A 491 -25.58 14.54 5.85
C LEU A 491 -26.36 13.22 5.80
N GLY A 492 -25.68 12.07 5.94
CA GLY A 492 -26.27 10.75 5.70
C GLY A 492 -26.75 10.54 4.26
N LYS A 493 -26.15 11.23 3.27
CA LYS A 493 -26.55 11.17 1.86
C LYS A 493 -25.39 11.46 0.91
N ILE A 494 -25.19 10.59 -0.09
CA ILE A 494 -24.21 10.81 -1.15
C ILE A 494 -24.80 11.75 -2.20
N ARG A 495 -24.31 12.99 -2.26
CA ARG A 495 -24.73 14.04 -3.22
C ARG A 495 -23.85 13.99 -4.48
N LEU A 496 -24.47 13.85 -5.65
CA LEU A 496 -23.80 13.88 -6.95
C LEU A 496 -23.52 15.32 -7.42
N ALA A 497 -22.61 15.49 -8.40
CA ALA A 497 -22.25 16.78 -8.97
C ALA A 497 -23.45 17.52 -9.61
N ASN A 498 -24.40 16.78 -10.19
CA ASN A 498 -25.67 17.27 -10.73
C ASN A 498 -26.70 17.66 -9.62
N ARG A 499 -26.30 17.59 -8.34
CA ARG A 499 -27.07 17.83 -7.11
C ARG A 499 -28.17 16.81 -6.77
N GLN A 500 -28.33 15.73 -7.53
CA GLN A 500 -29.18 14.60 -7.12
C GLN A 500 -28.54 13.81 -5.97
N ASP A 501 -29.34 13.01 -5.26
CA ASP A 501 -28.81 11.94 -4.43
C ASP A 501 -28.32 10.80 -5.36
N LEU A 502 -27.30 10.03 -4.96
CA LEU A 502 -26.90 8.81 -5.66
C LEU A 502 -27.95 7.72 -5.45
N THR A 503 -28.49 7.19 -6.55
CA THR A 503 -29.51 6.13 -6.57
C THR A 503 -29.07 5.01 -7.51
N PHE A 504 -29.18 3.77 -7.04
CA PHE A 504 -29.01 2.55 -7.84
C PHE A 504 -30.35 2.13 -8.45
N HIS A 505 -30.31 1.63 -9.69
CA HIS A 505 -31.49 1.31 -10.51
C HIS A 505 -31.61 -0.19 -10.74
N LEU A 506 -32.85 -0.70 -10.78
CA LEU A 506 -33.14 -2.07 -11.22
C LEU A 506 -32.78 -2.26 -12.72
N PRO A 507 -32.52 -3.50 -13.18
CA PRO A 507 -32.51 -3.83 -14.61
C PRO A 507 -33.82 -3.40 -15.30
N PRO A 508 -33.78 -2.95 -16.57
CA PRO A 508 -34.99 -2.60 -17.33
C PRO A 508 -36.00 -3.75 -17.42
N ASP A 509 -35.51 -4.98 -17.53
CA ASP A 509 -36.28 -6.21 -17.70
C ASP A 509 -36.55 -6.93 -16.37
N ALA A 510 -36.38 -6.25 -15.22
CA ALA A 510 -36.64 -6.81 -13.90
C ALA A 510 -38.14 -7.07 -13.70
N VAL A 511 -38.57 -8.30 -13.98
CA VAL A 511 -39.95 -8.75 -13.74
C VAL A 511 -40.22 -8.74 -12.24
N VAL A 512 -40.82 -7.65 -11.76
CA VAL A 512 -41.44 -7.60 -10.44
C VAL A 512 -42.58 -8.61 -10.46
N ALA A 513 -42.56 -9.59 -9.57
CA ALA A 513 -43.62 -10.58 -9.49
C ALA A 513 -44.93 -9.92 -9.05
N ASP A 514 -45.88 -9.82 -9.98
CA ASP A 514 -47.29 -9.75 -9.61
C ASP A 514 -47.76 -11.11 -9.10
N ASP A 515 -48.88 -11.08 -8.36
CA ASP A 515 -49.51 -12.20 -7.66
C ASP A 515 -48.66 -12.86 -6.56
N LEU A 516 -48.84 -12.41 -5.31
CA LEU A 516 -49.44 -13.24 -4.26
C LEU A 516 -49.80 -12.43 -2.98
N ALA A 517 -50.82 -12.93 -2.28
CA ALA A 517 -51.34 -12.50 -0.95
C ALA A 517 -52.08 -11.15 -0.87
N ASP A 518 -53.41 -11.27 -0.69
CA ASP A 518 -54.36 -10.17 -0.49
C ASP A 518 -54.66 -9.95 1.02
N GLY A 519 -54.64 -8.69 1.48
CA GLY A 519 -55.22 -8.21 2.75
C GLY A 519 -54.54 -8.57 4.09
N PRO A 520 -55.08 -8.06 5.23
CA PRO A 520 -56.16 -7.07 5.38
C PRO A 520 -55.74 -5.74 6.03
N ASP A 521 -56.68 -4.78 6.09
CA ASP A 521 -56.55 -3.39 6.51
C ASP A 521 -55.72 -3.09 7.79
N ALA A 522 -54.82 -2.11 7.68
CA ALA A 522 -54.23 -1.38 8.81
C ALA A 522 -54.72 0.08 8.79
N ALA A 523 -55.55 0.47 9.75
CA ALA A 523 -56.20 1.78 9.77
C ALA A 523 -55.24 2.95 10.08
N SER A 524 -55.60 4.12 9.55
CA SER A 524 -54.90 5.40 9.61
C SER A 524 -54.17 5.76 10.92
N SER A 525 -52.90 6.14 10.80
CA SER A 525 -52.30 7.21 11.61
C SER A 525 -51.44 8.12 10.72
N SER A 526 -51.23 9.37 11.14
CA SER A 526 -50.98 10.48 10.20
C SER A 526 -49.54 11.03 10.17
N ALA A 527 -49.09 11.35 8.96
CA ALA A 527 -48.07 12.35 8.62
C ALA A 527 -46.62 12.10 9.07
N SER A 528 -45.79 11.71 8.10
CA SER A 528 -44.36 12.07 8.02
C SER A 528 -44.01 12.30 6.55
N GLN A 529 -43.45 13.46 6.21
CA GLN A 529 -43.31 13.90 4.81
C GLN A 529 -42.00 13.43 4.16
N HIS A 530 -41.90 12.11 3.96
CA HIS A 530 -41.03 11.54 2.93
C HIS A 530 -41.88 10.64 2.03
N PRO A 531 -41.65 10.63 0.70
CA PRO A 531 -42.22 9.60 -0.15
C PRO A 531 -41.60 8.27 0.28
N ALA A 532 -42.40 7.39 0.89
CA ALA A 532 -41.95 6.05 1.20
C ALA A 532 -41.57 5.36 -0.11
N ALA A 533 -40.30 4.97 -0.23
CA ALA A 533 -39.78 4.35 -1.44
C ALA A 533 -40.53 3.03 -1.69
N ASP A 534 -41.21 2.94 -2.83
CA ASP A 534 -42.01 1.77 -3.16
C ASP A 534 -41.10 0.53 -3.29
N PRO A 535 -41.32 -0.54 -2.48
CA PRO A 535 -40.52 -1.76 -2.54
C PRO A 535 -40.58 -2.47 -3.90
N LYS A 536 -41.60 -2.22 -4.73
CA LYS A 536 -41.72 -2.78 -6.08
C LYS A 536 -40.83 -2.10 -7.12
N THR A 537 -40.37 -0.87 -6.89
CA THR A 537 -39.62 -0.07 -7.88
C THR A 537 -38.22 0.38 -7.42
N THR A 538 -37.90 0.23 -6.14
CA THR A 538 -36.63 0.69 -5.56
C THR A 538 -35.60 -0.45 -5.44
N HIS A 539 -34.40 -0.27 -5.99
CA HIS A 539 -33.32 -1.25 -5.87
C HIS A 539 -32.92 -1.46 -4.39
N PRO A 540 -32.96 -2.69 -3.81
CA PRO A 540 -32.79 -2.91 -2.37
C PRO A 540 -31.47 -2.37 -1.77
N LEU A 541 -30.39 -2.33 -2.56
CA LEU A 541 -29.12 -1.72 -2.15
C LEU A 541 -29.26 -0.25 -1.68
N ASN A 542 -30.18 0.54 -2.25
CA ASN A 542 -30.39 1.92 -1.80
C ASN A 542 -30.76 1.94 -0.31
N LEU A 543 -31.67 1.07 0.10
CA LEU A 543 -32.15 0.98 1.49
C LEU A 543 -31.05 0.51 2.45
N VAL A 544 -30.15 -0.38 1.99
CA VAL A 544 -28.95 -0.80 2.74
C VAL A 544 -27.97 0.36 2.93
N LEU A 545 -27.72 1.14 1.88
CA LEU A 545 -26.82 2.29 1.93
C LEU A 545 -27.40 3.43 2.78
N ASP A 546 -28.68 3.77 2.60
CA ASP A 546 -29.40 4.77 3.40
C ASP A 546 -29.41 4.39 4.89
N ALA A 547 -29.65 3.12 5.22
CA ALA A 547 -29.63 2.66 6.60
C ALA A 547 -28.24 2.76 7.25
N LEU A 548 -27.17 2.43 6.52
CA LEU A 548 -25.79 2.63 7.00
C LEU A 548 -25.46 4.13 7.15
N LEU A 549 -25.85 4.95 6.18
CA LEU A 549 -25.66 6.40 6.18
C LEU A 549 -26.40 7.12 7.32
N ASP A 550 -27.61 6.68 7.70
CA ASP A 550 -28.34 7.19 8.87
C ASP A 550 -27.58 6.92 10.18
N LEU A 551 -26.87 5.79 10.31
CA LEU A 551 -26.00 5.52 11.46
C LEU A 551 -24.74 6.41 11.46
N PHE A 552 -24.13 6.62 10.28
CA PHE A 552 -22.96 7.52 10.18
C PHE A 552 -23.35 8.97 10.46
N ARG A 553 -24.47 9.47 9.93
CA ARG A 553 -24.99 10.82 10.25
C ARG A 553 -25.14 11.01 11.76
N ALA A 554 -25.77 10.04 12.41
CA ALA A 554 -25.95 10.03 13.86
C ALA A 554 -24.61 10.08 14.62
N ARG A 555 -23.62 9.28 14.20
CA ARG A 555 -22.24 9.32 14.74
C ARG A 555 -21.61 10.70 14.58
N TYR A 556 -21.69 11.31 13.39
CA TYR A 556 -21.01 12.57 13.12
C TYR A 556 -21.68 13.78 13.77
N ALA A 557 -23.01 13.78 13.93
CA ALA A 557 -23.74 14.78 14.72
C ALA A 557 -23.23 14.82 16.17
N LEU A 558 -23.17 13.67 16.84
CA LEU A 558 -22.65 13.56 18.21
C LEU A 558 -21.16 13.95 18.30
N LEU A 559 -20.36 13.69 17.27
CA LEU A 559 -18.95 14.10 17.21
C LEU A 559 -18.76 15.60 16.96
N SER A 560 -19.71 16.30 16.34
CA SER A 560 -19.75 17.76 16.36
C SER A 560 -20.14 18.32 17.73
N ASP A 561 -21.15 17.72 18.38
CA ASP A 561 -21.61 18.19 19.70
C ASP A 561 -20.55 17.97 20.79
N LEU A 562 -19.86 16.82 20.77
CA LEU A 562 -18.73 16.52 21.67
C LEU A 562 -17.56 17.50 21.52
N LYS A 563 -17.38 18.17 20.36
CA LYS A 563 -16.39 19.27 20.22
C LYS A 563 -16.78 20.54 20.97
N THR A 564 -18.05 20.68 21.38
CA THR A 564 -18.52 21.76 22.24
C THR A 564 -18.64 21.37 23.72
N ALA A 565 -18.48 20.07 24.05
CA ALA A 565 -18.71 19.50 25.37
C ALA A 565 -17.47 18.77 25.96
N VAL A 566 -16.27 19.36 25.84
CA VAL A 566 -15.03 18.77 26.36
C VAL A 566 -14.81 19.08 27.84
N GLU A 567 -15.48 18.34 28.73
CA GLU A 567 -15.03 18.10 30.10
C GLU A 567 -15.57 16.74 30.64
N ASP A 568 -14.70 16.00 31.33
CA ASP A 568 -14.84 14.66 31.95
C ASP A 568 -15.09 13.36 31.09
N PRO A 569 -14.44 12.20 31.43
CA PRO A 569 -14.55 10.93 30.68
C PRO A 569 -15.26 9.76 31.43
N PRO A 570 -15.84 8.76 30.70
CA PRO A 570 -16.37 7.52 31.27
C PRO A 570 -15.46 6.26 31.08
N PRO A 571 -15.65 5.17 31.87
CA PRO A 571 -14.75 3.99 31.91
C PRO A 571 -15.25 2.70 31.18
N THR A 572 -14.37 1.69 31.12
CA THR A 572 -14.43 0.43 30.34
C THR A 572 -15.09 -0.78 31.05
N THR A 573 -15.57 -1.79 30.30
CA THR A 573 -15.57 -3.23 30.69
C THR A 573 -15.81 -4.18 29.48
N GLN A 574 -15.83 -5.52 29.63
CA GLN A 574 -15.47 -6.52 28.59
C GLN A 574 -16.44 -7.72 28.39
N ARG A 575 -16.26 -8.44 27.25
CA ARG A 575 -16.58 -9.89 26.96
C ARG A 575 -18.08 -10.30 26.88
N ALA A 576 -18.50 -11.42 26.27
CA ALA A 576 -17.78 -12.59 25.68
C ALA A 576 -18.47 -13.14 24.38
N VAL A 577 -18.15 -14.37 23.94
CA VAL A 577 -18.33 -14.87 22.54
C VAL A 577 -18.94 -16.28 22.45
N PRO A 578 -19.79 -16.58 21.44
CA PRO A 578 -19.96 -17.93 20.86
C PRO A 578 -19.85 -17.97 19.31
N SER A 579 -19.75 -19.19 18.74
CA SER A 579 -19.51 -19.52 17.33
C SER A 579 -20.78 -19.79 16.49
N ALA A 580 -20.63 -20.13 15.20
CA ALA A 580 -21.71 -20.28 14.21
C ALA A 580 -21.44 -21.39 13.17
N ASP A 581 -22.42 -21.75 12.33
CA ASP A 581 -22.19 -22.38 11.02
C ASP A 581 -23.41 -22.24 10.05
N LYS A 582 -23.20 -22.57 8.76
CA LYS A 582 -24.13 -22.75 7.62
C LYS A 582 -24.79 -21.51 7.01
N LEU A 583 -24.49 -21.26 5.73
CA LEU A 583 -24.82 -20.02 5.01
C LEU A 583 -26.33 -19.72 4.87
N ASP A 584 -27.17 -20.70 4.54
CA ASP A 584 -28.62 -20.48 4.49
C ASP A 584 -29.24 -20.31 5.89
N LEU A 585 -28.56 -20.79 6.95
CA LEU A 585 -28.96 -20.53 8.33
C LEU A 585 -28.61 -19.11 8.79
N TRP A 586 -27.71 -18.37 8.12
CA TRP A 586 -27.30 -17.03 8.55
C TRP A 586 -28.45 -16.02 8.61
N TRP A 587 -29.49 -16.22 7.80
CA TRP A 587 -30.71 -15.43 7.81
C TRP A 587 -31.92 -16.19 8.39
N SER A 588 -31.72 -17.41 8.91
CA SER A 588 -32.74 -18.17 9.64
C SER A 588 -32.88 -17.69 11.10
N ASP A 589 -33.84 -18.24 11.84
CA ASP A 589 -34.15 -17.84 13.21
C ASP A 589 -33.74 -18.85 14.29
N GLU A 590 -33.00 -19.92 13.94
CA GLU A 590 -32.46 -20.86 14.93
C GLU A 590 -31.10 -20.36 15.47
N GLY A 591 -31.00 -20.10 16.78
CA GLY A 591 -29.70 -19.90 17.44
C GLY A 591 -29.55 -18.79 18.49
N VAL A 592 -30.59 -18.43 19.26
CA VAL A 592 -30.38 -17.64 20.50
C VAL A 592 -31.36 -18.05 21.61
N ASP A 593 -30.81 -18.60 22.70
CA ASP A 593 -31.56 -18.79 23.95
C ASP A 593 -31.88 -17.44 24.61
N ALA A 594 -33.05 -17.35 25.24
CA ALA A 594 -33.55 -16.11 25.82
C ALA A 594 -32.78 -15.71 27.10
N MET A 595 -31.96 -14.66 27.02
CA MET A 595 -31.37 -14.04 28.21
C MET A 595 -32.45 -13.38 29.11
N PRO A 596 -32.39 -13.51 30.45
CA PRO A 596 -33.40 -12.95 31.34
C PRO A 596 -33.42 -11.42 31.37
N ALA A 597 -34.61 -10.83 31.36
CA ALA A 597 -34.79 -9.38 31.44
C ALA A 597 -34.58 -8.85 32.88
N ALA A 598 -33.46 -8.17 33.13
CA ALA A 598 -33.20 -7.47 34.39
C ALA A 598 -32.49 -6.12 34.20
N ALA A 599 -32.84 -5.14 35.05
CA ALA A 599 -32.06 -3.92 35.33
C ALA A 599 -31.71 -2.93 34.19
N ARG A 600 -32.67 -2.58 33.31
CA ARG A 600 -32.57 -1.31 32.54
C ARG A 600 -32.71 -0.09 33.47
N LYS A 601 -31.61 0.61 33.77
CA LYS A 601 -31.68 2.02 34.22
C LYS A 601 -31.93 2.92 33.01
N LYS A 602 -33.01 3.70 33.03
CA LYS A 602 -33.30 4.69 31.98
C LYS A 602 -32.48 5.97 32.22
N VAL A 603 -31.59 6.28 31.30
CA VAL A 603 -31.35 7.66 30.85
C VAL A 603 -32.06 7.80 29.50
N ALA A 604 -32.64 8.97 29.22
CA ALA A 604 -33.32 9.22 27.95
C ALA A 604 -32.29 9.55 26.86
N SER A 605 -31.70 8.51 26.29
CA SER A 605 -30.75 8.59 25.17
C SER A 605 -31.46 9.10 23.90
N SER A 606 -30.84 10.00 23.16
CA SER A 606 -31.40 10.55 21.90
C SER A 606 -31.48 9.49 20.79
N GLU A 607 -32.28 9.76 19.75
CA GLU A 607 -32.38 8.85 18.61
C GLU A 607 -31.02 8.66 17.90
N ASP A 608 -30.25 9.74 17.76
CA ASP A 608 -28.91 9.68 17.18
C ASP A 608 -27.90 8.93 18.08
N GLU A 609 -27.97 9.05 19.41
CA GLU A 609 -27.18 8.16 20.30
C GLU A 609 -27.51 6.68 20.06
N VAL A 610 -28.80 6.32 20.03
CA VAL A 610 -29.24 4.93 19.83
C VAL A 610 -28.83 4.40 18.45
N LYS A 611 -28.76 5.26 17.43
CA LYS A 611 -28.22 4.93 16.10
C LYS A 611 -26.70 4.78 16.13
N ALA A 612 -25.97 5.77 16.62
CA ALA A 612 -24.51 5.76 16.69
C ALA A 612 -23.95 4.59 17.52
N MET A 613 -24.64 4.19 18.60
CA MET A 613 -24.27 3.01 19.41
C MET A 613 -24.28 1.71 18.60
N LYS A 614 -25.06 1.58 17.51
CA LYS A 614 -25.04 0.38 16.66
C LYS A 614 -23.70 0.20 15.94
N LEU A 615 -23.03 1.29 15.56
CA LEU A 615 -21.70 1.23 14.92
C LEU A 615 -20.61 0.69 15.84
N ALA A 616 -20.84 0.61 17.15
CA ALA A 616 -19.92 -0.01 18.11
C ALA A 616 -20.05 -1.55 18.18
N SER A 617 -20.98 -2.18 17.46
CA SER A 617 -21.23 -3.61 17.50
C SER A 617 -21.49 -4.23 16.12
N HIS A 618 -20.63 -5.15 15.69
CA HIS A 618 -20.81 -5.90 14.44
C HIS A 618 -22.14 -6.67 14.40
N ASP A 619 -22.61 -7.18 15.54
CA ASP A 619 -23.90 -7.87 15.62
C ASP A 619 -25.07 -6.91 15.39
N ALA A 620 -25.01 -5.68 15.90
CA ALA A 620 -26.04 -4.67 15.64
C ALA A 620 -26.10 -4.24 14.16
N ILE A 621 -24.97 -4.29 13.44
CA ILE A 621 -24.91 -4.05 11.99
C ILE A 621 -25.47 -5.27 11.23
N LYS A 622 -25.05 -6.49 11.57
CA LYS A 622 -25.57 -7.75 11.00
C LYS A 622 -27.10 -7.85 11.16
N ASP A 623 -27.62 -7.53 12.34
CA ASP A 623 -29.05 -7.60 12.64
C ASP A 623 -29.84 -6.43 12.03
N MET A 624 -29.21 -5.28 11.78
CA MET A 624 -29.77 -4.21 10.94
C MET A 624 -29.84 -4.61 9.47
N LEU A 625 -28.87 -5.40 8.96
CA LEU A 625 -28.85 -5.86 7.57
C LEU A 625 -29.84 -7.01 7.29
N ARG A 626 -30.11 -7.87 8.28
CA ARG A 626 -30.98 -9.07 8.19
C ARG A 626 -32.34 -8.84 7.47
N PRO A 627 -33.11 -7.77 7.74
CA PRO A 627 -34.41 -7.55 7.08
C PRO A 627 -34.31 -7.39 5.55
N TYR A 628 -33.23 -6.77 5.06
CA TYR A 628 -33.03 -6.55 3.61
C TYR A 628 -32.80 -7.84 2.84
N PHE A 629 -32.38 -8.92 3.50
CA PHE A 629 -32.23 -10.25 2.89
C PHE A 629 -33.46 -11.14 3.05
N LYS A 630 -34.26 -10.93 4.11
CA LYS A 630 -35.52 -11.68 4.36
C LYS A 630 -36.72 -11.17 3.57
N HIS A 631 -36.85 -9.85 3.39
CA HIS A 631 -38.14 -9.23 3.02
C HIS A 631 -38.13 -8.49 1.67
N PHE A 632 -37.00 -8.44 0.97
CA PHE A 632 -36.88 -7.78 -0.33
C PHE A 632 -36.44 -8.77 -1.40
N VAL A 633 -37.10 -8.71 -2.55
CA VAL A 633 -36.65 -9.41 -3.76
C VAL A 633 -35.46 -8.65 -4.32
N TRP A 634 -34.32 -9.33 -4.48
CA TRP A 634 -33.15 -8.76 -5.15
C TRP A 634 -33.14 -9.24 -6.61
N PRO A 635 -32.77 -8.38 -7.58
CA PRO A 635 -32.56 -8.81 -8.96
C PRO A 635 -31.43 -9.85 -9.05
N GLU A 636 -31.64 -10.89 -9.86
CA GLU A 636 -30.65 -11.95 -10.04
C GLU A 636 -29.47 -11.52 -10.93
N GLU A 637 -29.70 -10.58 -11.86
CA GLU A 637 -28.73 -10.06 -12.83
C GLU A 637 -28.73 -8.50 -12.88
N ASP A 638 -28.35 -7.86 -11.77
CA ASP A 638 -28.17 -6.39 -11.69
C ASP A 638 -26.79 -5.88 -12.15
N LYS A 639 -25.78 -6.76 -12.09
CA LYS A 639 -24.40 -6.45 -12.36
C LYS A 639 -24.13 -6.11 -13.82
N ILE A 640 -23.30 -5.11 -14.02
CA ILE A 640 -22.77 -4.66 -15.30
C ILE A 640 -21.23 -4.64 -15.30
N ASP A 641 -20.63 -4.43 -16.48
CA ASP A 641 -19.19 -4.24 -16.63
C ASP A 641 -18.66 -3.04 -15.81
N ASP A 642 -17.34 -3.04 -15.57
CA ASP A 642 -16.64 -1.99 -14.82
C ASP A 642 -16.76 -0.63 -15.51
N GLN A 643 -17.56 0.26 -14.93
CA GLN A 643 -17.80 1.62 -15.44
C GLN A 643 -16.58 2.54 -15.28
N LEU A 644 -15.56 2.14 -14.51
CA LEU A 644 -14.28 2.84 -14.45
C LEU A 644 -13.40 2.43 -15.64
N ARG A 645 -13.23 3.34 -16.61
CA ARG A 645 -12.46 3.08 -17.85
C ARG A 645 -11.08 2.46 -17.56
N LYS A 646 -10.74 1.35 -18.23
CA LYS A 646 -9.40 0.76 -18.16
C LYS A 646 -8.36 1.77 -18.63
N GLY A 647 -7.33 2.02 -17.82
CA GLY A 647 -6.30 3.02 -18.10
C GLY A 647 -6.72 4.48 -17.83
N TRP A 648 -7.86 4.71 -17.15
CA TRP A 648 -8.19 6.02 -16.61
C TRP A 648 -7.10 6.49 -15.64
N ASP A 649 -6.58 7.69 -15.90
CA ASP A 649 -5.57 8.37 -15.11
C ASP A 649 -6.10 9.77 -14.83
N PRO A 650 -6.32 10.13 -13.55
CA PRO A 650 -6.90 11.42 -13.20
C PRO A 650 -6.05 12.61 -13.69
N ASN A 651 -4.74 12.43 -13.85
CA ASN A 651 -3.82 13.46 -14.33
C ASN A 651 -3.88 13.67 -15.86
N LYS A 652 -4.56 12.80 -16.62
CA LYS A 652 -4.66 12.89 -18.08
C LYS A 652 -5.93 13.58 -18.57
N GLU A 653 -7.05 13.45 -17.85
CA GLU A 653 -8.32 14.11 -18.23
C GLU A 653 -8.41 15.57 -17.70
N ASP A 654 -7.75 15.93 -16.59
CA ASP A 654 -7.81 17.28 -15.98
C ASP A 654 -7.02 18.39 -16.73
N ARG A 655 -6.68 18.17 -18.01
CA ARG A 655 -5.90 19.11 -18.85
C ARG A 655 -6.64 20.40 -19.22
N SER A 656 -7.89 20.57 -18.78
CA SER A 656 -8.69 21.80 -18.92
C SER A 656 -8.80 22.62 -17.62
N ALA A 657 -8.27 22.12 -16.49
CA ALA A 657 -8.17 22.86 -15.24
C ALA A 657 -6.77 23.50 -15.07
N PRO A 658 -6.63 24.59 -14.30
CA PRO A 658 -5.32 25.07 -13.87
C PRO A 658 -4.65 23.98 -13.00
N ALA A 659 -3.41 23.64 -13.33
CA ALA A 659 -2.71 22.47 -12.83
C ALA A 659 -2.79 22.32 -11.30
N ARG A 660 -3.49 21.29 -10.83
CA ARG A 660 -3.40 20.80 -9.46
C ARG A 660 -2.05 20.09 -9.30
N ASP A 661 -1.34 20.33 -8.19
CA ASP A 661 -0.03 19.70 -7.97
C ASP A 661 -0.14 18.17 -8.10
N SER A 662 0.70 17.55 -8.93
CA SER A 662 0.85 16.10 -9.05
C SER A 662 1.64 15.51 -7.86
N VAL A 663 1.19 15.84 -6.65
CA VAL A 663 1.69 15.25 -5.41
C VAL A 663 1.11 13.84 -5.30
N PRO A 664 1.92 12.78 -5.11
CA PRO A 664 1.40 11.44 -4.90
C PRO A 664 0.49 11.41 -3.67
N ILE A 665 -0.68 10.76 -3.80
CA ILE A 665 -1.61 10.52 -2.69
C ILE A 665 -0.81 9.89 -1.54
N PRO A 666 -0.91 10.40 -0.30
CA PRO A 666 -0.15 9.85 0.82
C PRO A 666 -0.54 8.38 1.08
N THR A 667 0.31 7.45 0.63
CA THR A 667 0.29 6.08 1.12
C THR A 667 0.56 6.12 2.63
N ALA A 668 -0.30 5.46 3.40
CA ALA A 668 -0.39 5.60 4.85
C ALA A 668 0.72 4.86 5.64
N VAL A 669 1.96 4.97 5.17
CA VAL A 669 3.17 4.46 5.84
C VAL A 669 4.41 5.37 5.68
N SER A 670 4.27 6.63 5.21
CA SER A 670 5.42 7.58 5.20
C SER A 670 5.05 9.07 5.22
N GLN A 671 5.05 9.70 6.40
CA GLN A 671 5.32 11.14 6.56
C GLN A 671 6.13 11.41 7.84
N GLY A 672 7.42 11.74 7.69
CA GLY A 672 8.30 12.04 8.82
C GLY A 672 7.88 13.30 9.60
N ALA A 673 7.68 13.16 10.91
CA ALA A 673 7.12 14.22 11.76
C ALA A 673 8.08 15.41 11.98
N GLN A 674 7.71 16.61 11.51
CA GLN A 674 8.40 17.84 11.88
C GLN A 674 8.03 18.28 13.30
N ARG A 675 8.97 18.12 14.25
CA ARG A 675 8.78 18.38 15.67
C ARG A 675 8.98 19.86 16.03
N GLN A 676 7.96 20.71 15.83
CA GLN A 676 8.00 22.09 16.33
C GLN A 676 8.06 22.14 17.87
N ARG A 677 9.00 22.92 18.43
CA ARG A 677 9.16 23.13 19.87
C ARG A 677 8.24 24.25 20.37
N ARG A 678 7.22 23.93 21.19
CA ARG A 678 6.60 24.94 22.07
C ARG A 678 7.52 25.20 23.27
N SER A 679 7.98 26.43 23.43
CA SER A 679 8.75 26.87 24.60
C SER A 679 7.79 27.21 25.76
N THR A 680 7.75 26.35 26.78
CA THR A 680 6.96 26.59 28.00
C THR A 680 7.69 27.57 28.91
N ARG A 681 7.34 28.86 28.79
CA ARG A 681 7.87 29.94 29.63
C ARG A 681 7.28 29.84 31.05
N LEU A 682 8.02 29.23 31.97
CA LEU A 682 7.66 29.15 33.39
C LEU A 682 7.51 30.55 33.99
N GLN A 683 6.32 30.85 34.52
CA GLN A 683 6.06 32.02 35.35
C GLN A 683 6.35 31.68 36.82
N SER A 684 7.55 31.96 37.29
CA SER A 684 7.85 31.99 38.73
C SER A 684 7.34 33.29 39.34
N GLN A 685 6.52 33.20 40.40
CA GLN A 685 5.97 34.37 41.09
C GLN A 685 7.05 35.14 41.86
N SER A 686 7.06 36.46 41.75
CA SER A 686 7.88 37.35 42.58
C SER A 686 7.15 37.73 43.87
N PRO A 687 7.87 37.88 44.99
CA PRO A 687 7.46 38.81 46.02
C PRO A 687 8.56 39.81 46.44
N LEU A 688 8.09 41.03 46.76
CA LEU A 688 8.72 42.09 47.57
C LEU A 688 9.84 42.97 46.95
N VAL A 689 9.76 44.25 47.32
CA VAL A 689 10.59 45.41 46.91
C VAL A 689 10.95 46.18 48.19
N PRO A 690 12.25 46.47 48.45
CA PRO A 690 12.72 47.86 48.59
C PRO A 690 14.22 48.07 48.21
N THR A 691 14.82 49.27 48.05
CA THR A 691 14.38 50.65 47.68
C THR A 691 15.63 51.52 47.40
N ALA A 692 15.51 52.46 46.45
CA ALA A 692 16.18 53.80 46.44
C ALA A 692 17.71 53.99 46.23
N ASN A 693 18.01 55.01 45.41
CA ASN A 693 19.11 56.02 45.49
C ASN A 693 20.58 55.70 45.07
N GLY A 694 21.26 56.75 44.57
CA GLY A 694 22.68 56.80 44.12
C GLY A 694 22.83 56.57 42.60
N SER A 695 23.35 57.45 41.73
CA SER A 695 24.39 58.51 41.83
C SER A 695 25.80 57.96 42.09
N SER A 696 26.88 58.35 41.38
CA SER A 696 27.02 59.30 40.26
C SER A 696 28.38 59.17 39.51
N SER A 697 28.48 59.76 38.30
CA SER A 697 29.76 60.23 37.68
C SER A 697 30.74 59.14 37.16
N THR A 698 31.80 59.37 36.35
CA THR A 698 32.33 60.58 35.66
C THR A 698 32.82 60.24 34.23
N LYS A 699 32.80 61.26 33.34
CA LYS A 699 33.28 61.35 31.95
C LYS A 699 34.73 60.87 31.66
N ARG A 700 34.97 60.36 30.44
CA ARG A 700 36.00 60.77 29.41
C ARG A 700 36.59 59.57 28.63
N SER A 701 37.13 59.68 27.41
CA SER A 701 36.64 60.23 26.11
C SER A 701 37.83 60.43 25.12
N MET A 702 37.87 59.69 24.00
CA MET A 702 38.74 59.92 22.80
C MET A 702 40.28 59.88 23.07
N THR A 703 41.22 59.80 22.12
CA THR A 703 41.30 59.64 20.63
C THR A 703 42.17 58.39 20.31
N GLU A 704 42.13 57.66 19.19
CA GLU A 704 42.07 57.93 17.73
C GLU A 704 43.45 58.08 17.04
N GLU A 705 43.58 57.46 15.84
CA GLU A 705 44.66 57.47 14.82
C GLU A 705 46.07 56.88 15.10
N GLY A 706 46.74 56.43 14.01
CA GLY A 706 48.19 56.13 13.93
C GLY A 706 48.54 54.76 13.31
N ALA A 707 49.18 54.75 12.14
CA ALA A 707 49.74 53.55 11.49
C ALA A 707 51.12 53.87 10.86
N GLU A 708 52.04 52.89 10.73
CA GLU A 708 52.78 52.58 9.48
C GLU A 708 53.88 51.48 9.58
N GLU A 709 54.33 51.06 8.38
CA GLU A 709 55.58 50.39 7.97
C GLU A 709 55.97 48.93 8.35
N MET A 710 56.78 48.34 7.45
CA MET A 710 57.42 47.02 7.53
C MET A 710 58.94 47.14 7.77
N PRO A 711 59.69 46.02 7.89
CA PRO A 711 60.56 45.67 6.74
C PRO A 711 60.83 44.17 6.52
N VAL A 712 61.40 43.85 5.34
CA VAL A 712 61.94 42.51 4.97
C VAL A 712 63.31 42.67 4.29
N PRO A 713 64.36 41.89 4.68
CA PRO A 713 65.32 41.46 3.65
C PRO A 713 66.03 40.09 3.81
N LYS A 714 65.88 39.28 2.76
CA LYS A 714 66.95 38.62 1.95
C LYS A 714 67.62 37.29 2.37
N ARG A 715 67.82 36.47 1.32
CA ARG A 715 68.53 35.17 1.21
C ARG A 715 70.06 35.32 1.08
N ARG A 716 70.79 34.19 1.15
CA ARG A 716 71.97 33.89 0.28
C ARG A 716 72.06 32.40 -0.09
N ARG A 717 72.87 32.03 -1.12
CA ARG A 717 72.91 30.69 -1.78
C ARG A 717 74.29 30.41 -2.43
N GLY A 718 74.65 29.13 -2.64
CA GLY A 718 75.91 28.62 -3.25
C GLY A 718 76.82 27.91 -2.21
N LYS A 719 77.71 26.94 -2.49
CA LYS A 719 78.29 26.27 -3.70
C LYS A 719 78.95 24.92 -3.24
N SER A 720 79.36 23.92 -4.05
CA SER A 720 78.96 23.37 -5.37
C SER A 720 79.88 22.20 -5.84
N HIS A 721 79.35 21.21 -6.59
CA HIS A 721 80.03 20.26 -7.51
C HIS A 721 80.75 18.96 -7.00
N LYS A 722 80.73 17.92 -7.87
CA LYS A 722 81.35 16.55 -7.80
C LYS A 722 80.80 15.59 -6.71
N GLY A 723 80.74 14.25 -6.89
CA GLY A 723 80.97 13.40 -8.08
C GLY A 723 80.93 11.88 -7.77
N GLU A 724 80.96 11.03 -8.82
CA GLU A 724 81.16 9.54 -8.82
C GLU A 724 79.90 8.66 -8.50
N ARG A 725 79.55 7.65 -9.34
CA ARG A 725 79.93 6.21 -9.37
C ARG A 725 79.59 5.45 -8.08
N ASP A 726 79.02 4.24 -8.05
CA ASP A 726 78.39 3.32 -9.02
C ASP A 726 77.32 2.51 -8.21
N GLY A 727 76.51 1.52 -8.63
CA GLY A 727 76.32 0.68 -9.83
C GLY A 727 75.72 -0.69 -9.39
N SER A 728 75.36 -1.59 -10.31
CA SER A 728 74.87 -2.99 -10.08
C SER A 728 73.51 -3.17 -9.33
N LEU A 729 72.68 -4.22 -9.53
CA LEU A 729 72.58 -5.28 -10.56
C LEU A 729 71.14 -5.89 -10.57
N LEU A 730 70.64 -6.23 -11.77
CA LEU A 730 69.77 -7.36 -12.15
C LEU A 730 68.39 -7.69 -11.50
N THR A 731 67.40 -7.65 -12.41
CA THR A 731 66.29 -8.59 -12.76
C THR A 731 66.68 -10.11 -12.75
N PRO A 732 65.80 -11.13 -13.01
CA PRO A 732 64.65 -11.17 -13.93
C PRO A 732 63.42 -10.33 -13.53
#